data_AF-A0A6A4T0W4-F1
#
_entry.id   AF-A0A6A4T0W4-F1
#
_cell.length_a   1.000
_cell.length_b   1.000
_cell.length_c   1.000
_cell.angle_alpha   90.00
_cell.angle_beta   90.00
_cell.angle_gamma   90.00
#
_symmetry.space_group_name_H-M   'P 1'
#
loop_
_entity.id
_entity.type
_entity.pdbx_description
1 polymer ?
#
loop_
_entity_poly.entity_id
_entity_poly.type
_entity_poly.pdbx_seq_one_letter_code
_entity_poly.pdbx_strand_id
1 'polypeptide(L)'
;MYRNLRNRSTIPTLFAQIVTRHPDKPALIYEATGEAWSFRVLQEQCHAVAHWVLAQGWAEGDVVALYMESRPLVVALWLGLAMVGVEAALINHNLRQHSLLHCVSVSGARAMVFGTELTEAVSEVSSSLQPNMALFSSGEQQEEVKPRSLHVHNLDALLASSPKHSTNYTMRKEFNDRLFYIYTSGTTGMPKAAVVVHSRYFRIAAFGFYSFGLRHDDIIYNCLPLYHSAGTIMCVGQCLLFGLTVVIRRKFSASHFWDDCVKHNCTVIQYIGEICRYLLAQPVRPSEANHRVRVAVGNGLRPSVWEEFVQRFRILRVGEFYGATECNCSLINIDGKVGACGFNSRILPDFYPIRLVRVQENGKLLRDSQGLCIPCLPGEPGMLVGSINHTDPLRRFDGYADQDSTNQKLAYNVFGMGDSAYVSGDVLVMDEYGYMYFRDRSGDTFRWRGENVSTTEVEGVLSGLLGHSDVAVYGVSVPGVEGKAGMAAIAHAGGPFDLAAFLIAVQEALPSYARPVFLRLMPSVDTTGTFKIQKMRLKREGYKPQDMSETIYFLNSRAGCYEPVTDELYDAIMEGEAHPHESKRFKCLPCLPRANYVTAYDNSPSNLNKHVERGQTNEGGGGQRSEKMTSCTLREMEKTNEDLKRRTWERRGGGNGFRKLKREKEWLIHAVMFWRMVSRYPCFPVDSARLTAVLCRLKDKVVKVYNKDLSCFDAMAKSGKALYIHPDTIFYPSLRFRPDLSCLQVGKVRCLRREREGKKKKKMDRAFEDEAGPKHWNNPRYEHVMKLRQAALDTAREIWADYFLVADCDNLLTNQDVLWKLMTENNTIVAPMLESRAAYSNFWCGMTSQGYYKRTPAYMPIRKQERRGCFAVPMVHSTYLVDLRKEASRRLAFYPPHPEYSWALDDVIVFAYSARMADVQMYVCNKETYGYLPVPMRSHASLQDEVESFLHTQLEVMVKNPPLEHSSFLSLPPKQPNKMGFDEVFMINLVRRADRRERMLRTLYEQELSCKVVAAVDGKALNKSDVESMGIKMLPGYKDPYHGRPLTKGELGCFLSHYNIWKEIADRGLQTSLVIEDDLRFEVFFKHRLQTLLQEVTTHKLDWDLIYIGRKRMQVDHPEKSVPNIHNLVEADYSYWTLGYLLSLQGAQKLLRADPLRKMLPVDEFLPVMYDKHPVSEYMDHFERRDLRAFSAEPLLVYPTHYTGDQGYISDTETSVVWDNEKVKTDWDRAKSRKTQEQEELSFEAQNSDVLQSELENWSARDEL
;
A
#
# COMPACT_ATOMS: atom_id res chain seq x y z
N MET A 1 -16.70 -19.54 13.47
CA MET A 1 -17.73 -20.24 12.68
C MET A 1 -18.03 -21.64 13.22
N TYR A 2 -17.11 -22.62 13.19
CA TYR A 2 -17.36 -23.97 13.72
C TYR A 2 -17.81 -24.03 15.17
N ARG A 3 -17.26 -23.16 16.05
CA ARG A 3 -17.74 -23.01 17.43
C ARG A 3 -19.23 -22.68 17.49
N ASN A 4 -19.69 -21.73 16.69
CA ASN A 4 -21.09 -21.29 16.65
C ASN A 4 -21.99 -22.36 16.02
N LEU A 5 -21.47 -23.10 15.05
CA LEU A 5 -22.17 -24.26 14.48
C LEU A 5 -22.39 -25.34 15.54
N ARG A 6 -21.34 -25.69 16.30
CA ARG A 6 -21.42 -26.69 17.39
C ARG A 6 -22.35 -26.22 18.52
N ASN A 7 -22.31 -24.94 18.85
CA ASN A 7 -23.13 -24.34 19.90
C ASN A 7 -24.53 -23.96 19.43
N ARG A 8 -24.88 -24.23 18.17
CA ARG A 8 -26.17 -23.88 17.55
C ARG A 8 -26.54 -22.40 17.75
N SER A 9 -25.53 -21.52 17.79
CA SER A 9 -25.73 -20.11 18.12
C SER A 9 -26.45 -19.39 16.97
N THR A 10 -27.46 -18.58 17.29
CA THR A 10 -28.15 -17.71 16.34
C THR A 10 -27.69 -16.26 16.50
N ILE A 11 -27.97 -15.41 15.51
CA ILE A 11 -27.60 -13.98 15.59
C ILE A 11 -28.19 -13.30 16.84
N PRO A 12 -29.48 -13.50 17.21
CA PRO A 12 -30.01 -12.98 18.47
C PRO A 12 -29.24 -13.42 19.72
N THR A 13 -28.82 -14.70 19.79
CA THR A 13 -28.05 -15.20 20.95
C THR A 13 -26.66 -14.57 21.03
N LEU A 14 -26.00 -14.33 19.88
CA LEU A 14 -24.70 -13.67 19.84
C LEU A 14 -24.83 -12.17 20.19
N PHE A 15 -25.88 -11.51 19.72
CA PHE A 15 -26.19 -10.14 20.08
C PHE A 15 -26.40 -10.00 21.60
N ALA A 16 -27.21 -10.88 22.21
CA ALA A 16 -27.44 -10.86 23.65
C ALA A 16 -26.14 -10.94 24.46
N GLN A 17 -25.15 -11.72 24.01
CA GLN A 17 -23.82 -11.78 24.65
C GLN A 17 -23.06 -10.44 24.56
N ILE A 18 -23.21 -9.70 23.47
CA ILE A 18 -22.63 -8.36 23.32
C ILE A 18 -23.34 -7.36 24.23
N VAL A 19 -24.67 -7.43 24.34
CA VAL A 19 -25.43 -6.56 25.25
C VAL A 19 -24.99 -6.75 26.70
N THR A 20 -24.79 -7.99 27.16
CA THR A 20 -24.27 -8.26 28.50
C THR A 20 -22.91 -7.61 28.76
N ARG A 21 -22.04 -7.51 27.74
CA ARG A 21 -20.70 -6.92 27.88
C ARG A 21 -20.70 -5.40 27.81
N HIS A 22 -21.60 -4.81 27.02
CA HIS A 22 -21.60 -3.38 26.69
C HIS A 22 -22.99 -2.75 26.76
N PRO A 23 -23.76 -2.90 27.85
CA PRO A 23 -25.18 -2.55 27.87
C PRO A 23 -25.44 -1.06 27.61
N ASP A 24 -24.57 -0.19 28.13
CA ASP A 24 -24.75 1.27 28.11
C ASP A 24 -24.02 1.94 26.94
N LYS A 25 -23.24 1.18 26.16
CA LYS A 25 -22.56 1.72 24.99
C LYS A 25 -23.60 2.04 23.91
N PRO A 26 -23.48 3.18 23.20
CA PRO A 26 -24.29 3.45 22.01
C PRO A 26 -24.12 2.33 20.97
N ALA A 27 -25.24 1.77 20.52
CA ALA A 27 -25.28 0.76 19.47
C ALA A 27 -25.63 1.40 18.12
N LEU A 28 -26.80 2.08 18.07
CA LEU A 28 -27.31 2.72 16.86
C LEU A 28 -27.59 4.19 17.13
N ILE A 29 -27.13 5.05 16.23
CA ILE A 29 -27.42 6.49 16.25
C ILE A 29 -28.21 6.82 15.00
N TYR A 30 -29.38 7.45 15.14
CA TYR A 30 -30.16 7.93 14.00
C TYR A 30 -29.75 9.34 13.64
N GLU A 31 -29.16 9.52 12.46
CA GLU A 31 -28.65 10.83 12.05
C GLU A 31 -29.75 11.91 12.00
N ALA A 32 -30.96 11.55 11.52
CA ALA A 32 -32.04 12.50 11.29
C ALA A 32 -32.58 13.17 12.57
N THR A 33 -32.59 12.45 13.70
CA THR A 33 -33.08 12.96 15.00
C THR A 33 -31.95 13.18 16.02
N GLY A 34 -30.76 12.62 15.78
CA GLY A 34 -29.69 12.54 16.77
C GLY A 34 -29.92 11.51 17.87
N GLU A 35 -31.04 10.77 17.84
CA GLU A 35 -31.37 9.76 18.84
C GLU A 35 -30.33 8.64 18.86
N ALA A 36 -29.88 8.26 20.06
CA ALA A 36 -28.90 7.20 20.25
C ALA A 36 -29.49 6.08 21.11
N TRP A 37 -29.60 4.88 20.53
CA TRP A 37 -29.98 3.67 21.25
C TRP A 37 -28.73 2.96 21.74
N SER A 38 -28.65 2.72 23.05
CA SER A 38 -27.64 1.81 23.60
C SER A 38 -27.93 0.36 23.25
N PHE A 39 -26.96 -0.54 23.46
CA PHE A 39 -27.18 -1.98 23.29
C PHE A 39 -28.36 -2.50 24.11
N ARG A 40 -28.55 -1.99 25.34
CA ARG A 40 -29.69 -2.29 26.21
C ARG A 40 -31.02 -1.84 25.57
N VAL A 41 -31.10 -0.59 25.14
CA VAL A 41 -32.31 -0.04 24.53
C VAL A 41 -32.66 -0.80 23.25
N LEU A 42 -31.68 -1.10 22.40
CA LEU A 42 -31.91 -1.90 21.20
C LEU A 42 -32.47 -3.28 21.54
N GLN A 43 -31.94 -3.95 22.59
CA GLN A 43 -32.45 -5.24 23.03
C GLN A 43 -33.89 -5.17 23.55
N GLU A 44 -34.23 -4.13 24.32
CA GLU A 44 -35.59 -3.89 24.80
C GLU A 44 -36.58 -3.70 23.65
N GLN A 45 -36.19 -2.98 22.59
CA GLN A 45 -37.01 -2.82 21.38
C GLN A 45 -37.17 -4.15 20.63
N CYS A 46 -36.11 -4.96 20.52
CA CYS A 46 -36.20 -6.30 19.94
C CYS A 46 -37.15 -7.21 20.74
N HIS A 47 -37.14 -7.13 22.07
CA HIS A 47 -38.07 -7.87 22.92
C HIS A 47 -39.52 -7.41 22.71
N ALA A 48 -39.77 -6.11 22.63
CA ALA A 48 -41.10 -5.57 22.33
C ALA A 48 -41.66 -6.09 20.99
N VAL A 49 -40.80 -6.17 19.97
CA VAL A 49 -41.14 -6.79 18.68
C VAL A 49 -41.43 -8.28 18.86
N ALA A 50 -40.61 -9.03 19.59
CA ALA A 50 -40.82 -10.46 19.82
C ALA A 50 -42.16 -10.74 20.53
N HIS A 51 -42.53 -9.94 21.54
CA HIS A 51 -43.84 -10.06 22.21
C HIS A 51 -45.00 -9.72 21.27
N TRP A 52 -44.87 -8.65 20.48
CA TRP A 52 -45.88 -8.30 19.48
C TRP A 52 -46.14 -9.44 18.49
N VAL A 53 -45.07 -10.03 17.96
CA VAL A 53 -45.15 -11.15 17.01
C VAL A 53 -45.85 -12.37 17.62
N LEU A 54 -45.50 -12.74 18.85
CA LEU A 54 -46.14 -13.85 19.55
C LEU A 54 -47.63 -13.57 19.80
N ALA A 55 -48.00 -12.32 20.10
CA ALA A 55 -49.40 -11.92 20.26
C ALA A 55 -50.20 -11.99 18.95
N GLN A 56 -49.55 -11.86 17.79
CA GLN A 56 -50.18 -12.10 16.49
C GLN A 56 -50.38 -13.60 16.18
N GLY A 57 -49.80 -14.51 16.98
CA GLY A 57 -49.86 -15.95 16.76
C GLY A 57 -48.96 -16.44 15.62
N TRP A 58 -47.97 -15.63 15.20
CA TRP A 58 -47.00 -16.05 14.20
C TRP A 58 -45.92 -16.95 14.81
N ALA A 59 -45.48 -17.93 14.03
CA ALA A 59 -44.56 -18.98 14.44
C ALA A 59 -43.36 -19.09 13.50
N GLU A 60 -42.41 -19.96 13.86
CA GLU A 60 -41.22 -20.22 13.06
C GLU A 60 -41.54 -20.57 11.60
N GLY A 61 -40.88 -19.86 10.68
CA GLY A 61 -41.09 -20.02 9.24
C GLY A 61 -42.14 -19.08 8.65
N ASP A 62 -42.95 -18.40 9.47
CA ASP A 62 -43.74 -17.26 8.99
C ASP A 62 -42.81 -16.14 8.53
N VAL A 63 -43.26 -15.36 7.55
CA VAL A 63 -42.49 -14.28 6.93
C VAL A 63 -43.22 -12.95 7.08
N VAL A 64 -42.50 -11.91 7.50
CA VAL A 64 -42.99 -10.53 7.58
C VAL A 64 -42.19 -9.64 6.63
N ALA A 65 -42.89 -8.99 5.70
CA ALA A 65 -42.31 -8.02 4.78
C ALA A 65 -42.00 -6.70 5.50
N LEU A 66 -40.75 -6.25 5.44
CA LEU A 66 -40.32 -4.95 5.94
C LEU A 66 -40.10 -4.01 4.76
N TYR A 67 -40.95 -2.99 4.65
CA TYR A 67 -40.97 -2.03 3.54
C TYR A 67 -40.93 -0.61 4.10
N MET A 68 -39.74 -0.11 4.44
CA MET A 68 -39.55 1.21 5.04
C MET A 68 -38.16 1.80 4.76
N GLU A 69 -38.02 3.11 4.93
CA GLU A 69 -36.72 3.78 4.85
C GLU A 69 -35.81 3.45 6.05
N SER A 70 -34.49 3.59 5.86
CA SER A 70 -33.48 3.24 6.86
C SER A 70 -33.65 4.05 8.16
N ARG A 71 -33.86 3.33 9.26
CA ARG A 71 -33.94 3.87 10.63
C ARG A 71 -33.63 2.76 11.66
N PRO A 72 -33.27 3.07 12.92
CA PRO A 72 -32.95 2.05 13.93
C PRO A 72 -34.04 0.98 14.12
N LEU A 73 -35.32 1.37 14.01
CA LEU A 73 -36.45 0.46 14.15
C LEU A 73 -36.39 -0.72 13.16
N VAL A 74 -35.87 -0.54 11.93
CA VAL A 74 -35.69 -1.65 10.97
C VAL A 74 -34.84 -2.76 11.58
N VAL A 75 -33.78 -2.40 12.31
CA VAL A 75 -32.88 -3.35 12.98
C VAL A 75 -33.59 -4.08 14.10
N ALA A 76 -34.33 -3.34 14.94
CA ALA A 76 -35.12 -3.95 16.02
C ALA A 76 -36.20 -4.89 15.48
N LEU A 77 -36.85 -4.54 14.36
CA LEU A 77 -37.86 -5.37 13.72
C LEU A 77 -37.29 -6.71 13.27
N TRP A 78 -36.31 -6.73 12.35
CA TRP A 78 -35.83 -8.03 11.85
C TRP A 78 -35.14 -8.85 12.94
N LEU A 79 -34.45 -8.21 13.89
CA LEU A 79 -33.76 -8.92 14.97
C LEU A 79 -34.76 -9.48 16.00
N GLY A 80 -35.82 -8.74 16.32
CA GLY A 80 -36.92 -9.19 17.18
C GLY A 80 -37.77 -10.30 16.55
N LEU A 81 -38.08 -10.21 15.25
CA LEU A 81 -38.69 -11.32 14.49
C LEU A 81 -37.82 -12.58 14.60
N ALA A 82 -36.51 -12.42 14.42
CA ALA A 82 -35.55 -13.52 14.50
C ALA A 82 -35.42 -14.12 15.91
N MET A 83 -35.75 -13.41 16.99
CA MET A 83 -35.74 -13.95 18.37
C MET A 83 -36.80 -15.04 18.59
N VAL A 84 -37.86 -15.05 17.78
CA VAL A 84 -38.93 -16.07 17.80
C VAL A 84 -38.96 -16.91 16.53
N GLY A 85 -37.93 -16.77 15.68
CA GLY A 85 -37.71 -17.54 14.46
C GLY A 85 -38.63 -17.20 13.28
N VAL A 86 -39.38 -16.10 13.37
CA VAL A 86 -40.07 -15.47 12.24
C VAL A 86 -39.03 -14.79 11.34
N GLU A 87 -39.21 -14.90 10.03
CA GLU A 87 -38.26 -14.40 9.03
C GLU A 87 -38.68 -13.03 8.52
N ALA A 88 -37.72 -12.14 8.30
CA ALA A 88 -37.99 -10.88 7.61
C ALA A 88 -37.81 -11.04 6.09
N ALA A 89 -38.62 -10.33 5.30
CA ALA A 89 -38.34 -10.06 3.90
C ALA A 89 -37.99 -8.58 3.75
N LEU A 90 -36.73 -8.26 3.47
CA LEU A 90 -36.24 -6.88 3.43
C LEU A 90 -36.48 -6.27 2.04
N ILE A 91 -37.57 -5.52 1.88
CA ILE A 91 -38.01 -5.01 0.57
C ILE A 91 -37.41 -3.64 0.29
N ASN A 92 -36.96 -3.43 -0.96
CA ASN A 92 -36.53 -2.13 -1.45
C ASN A 92 -37.70 -1.14 -1.45
N HIS A 93 -37.61 -0.10 -0.61
CA HIS A 93 -38.67 0.91 -0.45
C HIS A 93 -38.96 1.76 -1.70
N ASN A 94 -38.14 1.69 -2.74
CA ASN A 94 -38.38 2.40 -4.01
C ASN A 94 -39.29 1.61 -4.97
N LEU A 95 -39.58 0.33 -4.69
CA LEU A 95 -40.43 -0.48 -5.56
C LEU A 95 -41.89 -0.04 -5.46
N ARG A 96 -42.60 -0.01 -6.60
CA ARG A 96 -44.03 0.33 -6.70
C ARG A 96 -44.79 -0.77 -7.43
N GLN A 97 -46.11 -0.74 -7.34
CA GLN A 97 -47.03 -1.55 -8.16
C GLN A 97 -46.63 -3.03 -8.28
N HIS A 98 -46.55 -3.55 -9.51
CA HIS A 98 -46.31 -4.97 -9.80
C HIS A 98 -44.98 -5.49 -9.23
N SER A 99 -43.92 -4.68 -9.23
CA SER A 99 -42.63 -5.10 -8.66
C SER A 99 -42.67 -5.23 -7.13
N LEU A 100 -43.44 -4.38 -6.45
CA LEU A 100 -43.69 -4.49 -5.01
C LEU A 100 -44.52 -5.75 -4.70
N LEU A 101 -45.63 -5.95 -5.42
CA LEU A 101 -46.48 -7.15 -5.29
C LEU A 101 -45.70 -8.45 -5.48
N HIS A 102 -44.84 -8.48 -6.50
CA HIS A 102 -43.98 -9.63 -6.78
C HIS A 102 -43.06 -9.94 -5.60
N CYS A 103 -42.38 -8.94 -5.03
CA CYS A 103 -41.46 -9.16 -3.92
C CYS A 103 -42.19 -9.75 -2.71
N VAL A 104 -43.33 -9.17 -2.34
CA VAL A 104 -44.17 -9.65 -1.23
C VAL A 104 -44.58 -11.11 -1.47
N SER A 105 -45.10 -11.41 -2.65
CA SER A 105 -45.60 -12.73 -3.02
C SER A 105 -44.52 -13.81 -3.02
N VAL A 106 -43.33 -13.52 -3.59
CA VAL A 106 -42.21 -14.48 -3.69
C VAL A 106 -41.71 -14.91 -2.31
N SER A 107 -41.75 -14.03 -1.31
CA SER A 107 -41.34 -14.38 0.05
C SER A 107 -42.40 -15.16 0.84
N GLY A 108 -43.65 -15.23 0.35
CA GLY A 108 -44.76 -15.80 1.10
C GLY A 108 -45.13 -15.00 2.36
N ALA A 109 -44.89 -13.68 2.37
CA ALA A 109 -45.12 -12.84 3.53
C ALA A 109 -46.60 -12.83 3.95
N ARG A 110 -46.86 -13.08 5.25
CA ARG A 110 -48.21 -13.07 5.85
C ARG A 110 -48.59 -11.70 6.42
N ALA A 111 -47.60 -10.84 6.65
CA ALA A 111 -47.80 -9.49 7.10
C ALA A 111 -46.80 -8.53 6.46
N MET A 112 -47.15 -7.25 6.41
CA MET A 112 -46.27 -6.17 5.98
C MET A 112 -46.20 -5.09 7.06
N VAL A 113 -44.98 -4.74 7.43
CA VAL A 113 -44.67 -3.52 8.18
C VAL A 113 -44.13 -2.50 7.19
N PHE A 114 -44.77 -1.35 7.12
CA PHE A 114 -44.33 -0.25 6.27
C PHE A 114 -44.21 1.09 7.00
N GLY A 115 -43.34 1.95 6.49
CA GLY A 115 -43.21 3.32 7.00
C GLY A 115 -44.36 4.20 6.49
N THR A 116 -44.87 5.13 7.29
CA THR A 116 -45.95 6.03 6.85
C THR A 116 -45.60 6.81 5.58
N GLU A 117 -44.30 7.03 5.32
CA GLU A 117 -43.79 7.63 4.09
C GLU A 117 -44.05 6.82 2.81
N LEU A 118 -44.51 5.57 2.92
CA LEU A 118 -44.78 4.67 1.80
C LEU A 118 -46.26 4.27 1.68
N THR A 119 -47.16 4.96 2.38
CA THR A 119 -48.60 4.66 2.40
C THR A 119 -49.22 4.67 1.00
N GLU A 120 -48.81 5.59 0.14
CA GLU A 120 -49.29 5.68 -1.24
C GLU A 120 -48.90 4.42 -2.05
N ALA A 121 -47.63 4.02 -1.99
CA ALA A 121 -47.11 2.83 -2.67
C ALA A 121 -47.85 1.54 -2.23
N VAL A 122 -48.19 1.43 -0.94
CA VAL A 122 -48.96 0.30 -0.41
C VAL A 122 -50.42 0.37 -0.86
N SER A 123 -50.99 1.57 -0.94
CA SER A 123 -52.37 1.77 -1.42
C SER A 123 -52.53 1.33 -2.87
N GLU A 124 -51.55 1.60 -3.74
CA GLU A 124 -51.52 1.17 -5.15
C GLU A 124 -51.65 -0.35 -5.35
N VAL A 125 -51.18 -1.14 -4.37
CA VAL A 125 -51.12 -2.61 -4.47
C VAL A 125 -52.14 -3.31 -3.59
N SER A 126 -52.80 -2.58 -2.70
CA SER A 126 -53.67 -3.09 -1.64
C SER A 126 -54.73 -4.08 -2.09
N SER A 127 -55.43 -3.80 -3.19
CA SER A 127 -56.48 -4.65 -3.75
C SER A 127 -55.97 -6.00 -4.27
N SER A 128 -54.67 -6.09 -4.52
CA SER A 128 -54.00 -7.26 -5.11
C SER A 128 -53.11 -8.01 -4.11
N LEU A 129 -53.06 -7.57 -2.85
CA LEU A 129 -52.40 -8.29 -1.76
C LEU A 129 -53.23 -9.53 -1.36
N GLN A 130 -52.60 -10.46 -0.67
CA GLN A 130 -53.29 -11.66 -0.20
C GLN A 130 -54.44 -11.27 0.77
N PRO A 131 -55.64 -11.89 0.68
CA PRO A 131 -56.82 -11.47 1.44
C PRO A 131 -56.64 -11.43 2.98
N ASN A 132 -55.74 -12.25 3.51
CA ASN A 132 -55.47 -12.36 4.95
C ASN A 132 -54.15 -11.68 5.38
N MET A 133 -53.58 -10.82 4.53
CA MET A 133 -52.32 -10.15 4.84
C MET A 133 -52.53 -9.04 5.87
N ALA A 134 -51.87 -9.12 7.02
CA ALA A 134 -51.95 -8.10 8.05
C ALA A 134 -51.03 -6.91 7.74
N LEU A 135 -51.54 -5.68 7.86
CA LEU A 135 -50.81 -4.45 7.51
C LEU A 135 -50.57 -3.59 8.73
N PHE A 136 -49.31 -3.17 8.90
CA PHE A 136 -48.85 -2.36 10.03
C PHE A 136 -48.06 -1.14 9.52
N SER A 137 -48.37 0.04 10.03
CA SER A 137 -47.66 1.29 9.71
C SER A 137 -46.85 1.82 10.89
N SER A 138 -45.67 2.37 10.64
CA SER A 138 -44.82 3.06 11.64
C SER A 138 -44.37 4.45 11.16
N GLY A 139 -44.42 5.45 12.04
CA GLY A 139 -44.17 6.86 11.76
C GLY A 139 -45.39 7.75 12.07
N GLU A 140 -45.18 9.06 12.01
CA GLU A 140 -46.27 10.04 12.20
C GLU A 140 -47.35 9.85 11.13
N GLN A 141 -48.60 9.69 11.57
CA GLN A 141 -49.77 9.58 10.68
C GLN A 141 -50.20 11.00 10.26
N GLN A 142 -50.20 11.27 8.96
CA GLN A 142 -50.89 12.46 8.43
C GLN A 142 -52.40 12.18 8.41
N GLU A 143 -53.19 13.04 9.06
CA GLU A 143 -54.64 12.86 9.22
C GLU A 143 -55.41 12.86 7.88
N GLU A 144 -54.85 13.40 6.81
CA GLU A 144 -55.53 13.60 5.51
C GLU A 144 -55.52 12.37 4.57
N VAL A 145 -54.67 11.36 4.82
CA VAL A 145 -54.55 10.17 3.95
C VAL A 145 -54.96 8.92 4.74
N LYS A 146 -56.25 8.78 5.04
CA LYS A 146 -56.83 7.48 5.38
C LYS A 146 -57.32 6.84 4.07
N PRO A 147 -56.64 5.82 3.52
CA PRO A 147 -57.26 5.01 2.48
C PRO A 147 -58.51 4.38 3.08
N ARG A 148 -59.69 4.82 2.66
CA ARG A 148 -61.00 4.45 3.26
C ARG A 148 -61.34 2.94 3.17
N SER A 149 -60.42 2.10 2.70
CA SER A 149 -60.60 0.67 2.40
C SER A 149 -59.57 -0.26 3.03
N LEU A 150 -58.55 0.22 3.75
CA LEU A 150 -57.44 -0.60 4.26
C LEU A 150 -57.44 -0.68 5.80
N HIS A 151 -57.58 -1.89 6.35
CA HIS A 151 -57.37 -2.14 7.78
C HIS A 151 -55.87 -2.16 8.11
N VAL A 152 -55.31 -0.99 8.46
CA VAL A 152 -53.90 -0.82 8.85
C VAL A 152 -53.81 -0.55 10.35
N HIS A 153 -52.95 -1.31 11.04
CA HIS A 153 -52.69 -1.14 12.47
C HIS A 153 -51.49 -0.21 12.73
N ASN A 154 -51.57 0.62 13.77
CA ASN A 154 -50.45 1.46 14.19
C ASN A 154 -49.42 0.62 14.97
N LEU A 155 -48.24 0.39 14.37
CA LEU A 155 -47.21 -0.44 14.97
C LEU A 155 -46.54 0.23 16.17
N ASP A 156 -46.33 1.54 16.13
CA ASP A 156 -45.62 2.26 17.20
C ASP A 156 -46.39 2.20 18.51
N ALA A 157 -47.73 2.33 18.45
CA ALA A 157 -48.61 2.15 19.60
C ALA A 157 -48.55 0.71 20.16
N LEU A 158 -48.55 -0.29 19.28
CA LEU A 158 -48.43 -1.70 19.68
C LEU A 158 -47.09 -1.96 20.37
N LEU A 159 -45.97 -1.55 19.78
CA LEU A 159 -44.64 -1.74 20.35
C LEU A 159 -44.44 -0.97 21.66
N ALA A 160 -45.01 0.23 21.80
CA ALA A 160 -44.97 1.00 23.04
C ALA A 160 -45.70 0.29 24.19
N SER A 161 -46.78 -0.43 23.89
CA SER A 161 -47.55 -1.23 24.86
C SER A 161 -46.99 -2.63 25.13
N SER A 162 -46.06 -3.11 24.28
CA SER A 162 -45.46 -4.43 24.41
C SER A 162 -44.44 -4.50 25.55
N PRO A 163 -44.33 -5.65 26.24
CA PRO A 163 -43.28 -5.85 27.25
C PRO A 163 -41.86 -5.76 26.65
N LYS A 164 -40.90 -5.23 27.42
CA LYS A 164 -39.50 -5.01 26.99
C LYS A 164 -38.49 -6.01 27.54
N HIS A 165 -38.95 -7.03 28.27
CA HIS A 165 -38.12 -8.10 28.82
C HIS A 165 -38.12 -9.34 27.91
N SER A 166 -37.13 -10.22 28.07
CA SER A 166 -37.01 -11.45 27.27
C SER A 166 -38.29 -12.28 27.30
N THR A 167 -38.67 -12.86 26.17
CA THR A 167 -39.78 -13.83 26.11
C THR A 167 -39.32 -15.18 26.70
N ASN A 168 -40.28 -16.00 27.15
CA ASN A 168 -40.03 -17.41 27.53
C ASN A 168 -40.10 -18.36 26.31
N TYR A 169 -40.01 -17.82 25.09
CA TYR A 169 -40.13 -18.60 23.86
C TYR A 169 -38.81 -19.34 23.58
N THR A 170 -38.89 -20.64 23.29
CA THR A 170 -37.73 -21.44 22.93
C THR A 170 -37.69 -21.63 21.41
N MET A 171 -36.75 -20.96 20.76
CA MET A 171 -36.52 -21.08 19.32
C MET A 171 -35.88 -22.43 18.98
N ARG A 172 -36.34 -23.08 17.89
CA ARG A 172 -35.79 -24.33 17.34
C ARG A 172 -34.76 -24.10 16.24
N LYS A 173 -34.73 -22.93 15.61
CA LYS A 173 -33.76 -22.59 14.56
C LYS A 173 -32.32 -22.56 15.08
N GLU A 174 -31.40 -23.01 14.24
CA GLU A 174 -29.96 -23.12 14.50
C GLU A 174 -29.13 -22.24 13.54
N PHE A 175 -27.80 -22.34 13.65
CA PHE A 175 -26.87 -21.46 12.94
C PHE A 175 -26.93 -21.54 11.40
N ASN A 176 -27.45 -22.62 10.82
CA ASN A 176 -27.57 -22.79 9.37
C ASN A 176 -28.99 -22.56 8.84
N ASP A 177 -29.92 -22.18 9.71
CA ASP A 177 -31.29 -21.87 9.33
C ASP A 177 -31.42 -20.43 8.82
N ARG A 178 -32.48 -20.22 8.05
CA ARG A 178 -32.82 -18.95 7.42
C ARG A 178 -33.17 -17.89 8.46
N LEU A 179 -32.48 -16.77 8.34
CA LEU A 179 -32.64 -15.57 9.16
C LEU A 179 -33.63 -14.61 8.49
N PHE A 180 -33.38 -14.25 7.22
CA PHE A 180 -34.23 -13.35 6.44
C PHE A 180 -33.96 -13.47 4.93
N TYR A 181 -34.77 -12.78 4.12
CA TYR A 181 -34.56 -12.59 2.69
C TYR A 181 -34.03 -11.19 2.37
N ILE A 182 -33.10 -11.11 1.41
CA ILE A 182 -32.69 -9.87 0.76
C ILE A 182 -32.91 -10.03 -0.74
N TYR A 183 -33.50 -9.02 -1.39
CA TYR A 183 -33.78 -9.08 -2.82
C TYR A 183 -32.59 -8.61 -3.66
N THR A 184 -32.31 -9.33 -4.74
CA THR A 184 -31.28 -8.99 -5.72
C THR A 184 -31.91 -8.67 -7.07
N SER A 185 -31.28 -7.81 -7.87
CA SER A 185 -31.72 -7.48 -9.23
C SER A 185 -31.61 -8.72 -10.12
N GLY A 186 -32.73 -9.27 -10.58
CA GLY A 186 -32.76 -10.44 -11.47
C GLY A 186 -32.41 -10.09 -12.91
N THR A 187 -31.82 -11.06 -13.63
CA THR A 187 -31.51 -10.96 -15.07
C THR A 187 -32.77 -10.85 -15.95
N THR A 188 -33.91 -11.28 -15.43
CA THR A 188 -35.25 -11.20 -16.06
C THR A 188 -35.95 -9.85 -15.83
N GLY A 189 -35.31 -8.92 -15.10
CA GLY A 189 -35.86 -7.61 -14.75
C GLY A 189 -36.60 -7.56 -13.41
N MET A 190 -37.08 -8.68 -12.87
CA MET A 190 -37.78 -8.73 -11.58
C MET A 190 -36.84 -9.10 -10.41
N PRO A 191 -37.04 -8.55 -9.19
CA PRO A 191 -36.19 -8.85 -8.04
C PRO A 191 -36.34 -10.30 -7.53
N LYS A 192 -35.22 -10.93 -7.18
CA LYS A 192 -35.18 -12.32 -6.68
C LYS A 192 -34.87 -12.34 -5.18
N ALA A 193 -35.64 -13.10 -4.38
CA ALA A 193 -35.45 -13.19 -2.94
C ALA A 193 -34.29 -14.15 -2.59
N ALA A 194 -33.09 -13.62 -2.30
CA ALA A 194 -31.95 -14.41 -1.87
C ALA A 194 -32.09 -14.82 -0.40
N VAL A 195 -31.84 -16.11 -0.11
CA VAL A 195 -31.91 -16.65 1.24
C VAL A 195 -30.66 -16.24 2.02
N VAL A 196 -30.81 -15.64 3.21
CA VAL A 196 -29.70 -15.36 4.13
C VAL A 196 -29.89 -16.16 5.41
N VAL A 197 -28.92 -17.03 5.71
CA VAL A 197 -28.88 -17.84 6.93
C VAL A 197 -27.99 -17.21 8.00
N HIS A 198 -28.17 -17.58 9.27
CA HIS A 198 -27.39 -17.00 10.39
C HIS A 198 -25.87 -17.15 10.18
N SER A 199 -25.41 -18.28 9.66
CA SER A 199 -23.99 -18.55 9.42
C SER A 199 -23.41 -17.65 8.33
N ARG A 200 -24.19 -17.31 7.29
CA ARG A 200 -23.81 -16.35 6.25
C ARG A 200 -23.72 -14.93 6.82
N TYR A 201 -24.71 -14.51 7.61
CA TYR A 201 -24.69 -13.20 8.28
C TYR A 201 -23.42 -13.07 9.14
N PHE A 202 -23.16 -14.06 9.99
CA PHE A 202 -21.96 -14.10 10.83
C PHE A 202 -20.68 -14.08 9.98
N ARG A 203 -20.61 -14.88 8.91
CA ARG A 203 -19.43 -14.96 8.05
C ARG A 203 -19.10 -13.60 7.44
N ILE A 204 -20.09 -12.92 6.84
CA ILE A 204 -19.89 -11.62 6.17
C ILE A 204 -19.49 -10.55 7.19
N ALA A 205 -20.15 -10.49 8.35
CA ALA A 205 -19.82 -9.53 9.39
C ALA A 205 -18.42 -9.78 9.99
N ALA A 206 -18.11 -11.03 10.37
CA ALA A 206 -16.79 -11.42 10.87
C ALA A 206 -15.70 -11.15 9.84
N PHE A 207 -16.00 -11.41 8.56
CA PHE A 207 -15.11 -11.08 7.47
C PHE A 207 -14.77 -9.58 7.47
N GLY A 208 -15.76 -8.69 7.54
CA GLY A 208 -15.52 -7.25 7.64
C GLY A 208 -14.66 -6.84 8.85
N PHE A 209 -14.99 -7.35 10.05
CA PHE A 209 -14.27 -7.01 11.28
C PHE A 209 -12.79 -7.39 11.21
N TYR A 210 -12.53 -8.67 10.95
CA TYR A 210 -11.18 -9.21 11.02
C TYR A 210 -10.34 -8.78 9.82
N SER A 211 -10.89 -8.68 8.60
CA SER A 211 -10.07 -8.42 7.41
C SER A 211 -9.63 -6.97 7.23
N PHE A 212 -10.43 -5.98 7.69
CA PHE A 212 -10.14 -4.57 7.45
C PHE A 212 -9.49 -3.85 8.64
N GLY A 213 -9.26 -4.57 9.74
CA GLY A 213 -8.68 -4.01 10.96
C GLY A 213 -9.62 -3.00 11.64
N LEU A 214 -10.91 -3.37 11.71
CA LEU A 214 -11.88 -2.68 12.53
C LEU A 214 -11.57 -2.93 14.01
N ARG A 215 -11.95 -1.98 14.86
CA ARG A 215 -11.72 -1.98 16.29
C ARG A 215 -13.06 -1.84 17.01
N HIS A 216 -13.10 -2.29 18.25
CA HIS A 216 -14.33 -2.26 19.04
C HIS A 216 -14.80 -0.83 19.33
N ASP A 217 -13.90 0.15 19.36
CA ASP A 217 -14.17 1.58 19.60
C ASP A 217 -14.51 2.36 18.31
N ASP A 218 -14.53 1.71 17.15
CA ASP A 218 -14.91 2.39 15.91
C ASP A 218 -16.39 2.76 15.87
N ILE A 219 -16.66 3.87 15.16
CA ILE A 219 -17.99 4.36 14.83
C ILE A 219 -18.15 4.30 13.31
N ILE A 220 -19.07 3.46 12.84
CA ILE A 220 -19.33 3.25 11.40
C ILE A 220 -20.42 4.20 10.94
N TYR A 221 -20.14 5.01 9.93
CA TYR A 221 -21.14 5.77 9.20
C TYR A 221 -21.77 4.91 8.10
N ASN A 222 -23.06 4.60 8.24
CA ASN A 222 -23.83 3.82 7.29
C ASN A 222 -24.90 4.69 6.61
N CYS A 223 -24.61 5.07 5.36
CA CYS A 223 -25.54 5.76 4.47
C CYS A 223 -26.17 4.83 3.42
N LEU A 224 -25.93 3.51 3.52
CA LEU A 224 -26.47 2.52 2.59
C LEU A 224 -27.81 1.96 3.09
N PRO A 225 -28.72 1.57 2.19
CA PRO A 225 -30.03 1.08 2.59
C PRO A 225 -29.97 -0.19 3.45
N LEU A 226 -30.78 -0.24 4.51
CA LEU A 226 -30.87 -1.40 5.40
C LEU A 226 -31.59 -2.61 4.78
N TYR A 227 -32.27 -2.45 3.64
CA TYR A 227 -32.79 -3.61 2.91
C TYR A 227 -31.70 -4.33 2.09
N HIS A 228 -30.47 -3.80 2.04
CA HIS A 228 -29.32 -4.39 1.36
C HIS A 228 -28.28 -4.97 2.33
N SER A 229 -27.52 -5.96 1.86
CA SER A 229 -26.50 -6.64 2.64
C SER A 229 -25.34 -5.74 3.08
N ALA A 230 -25.01 -4.70 2.30
CA ALA A 230 -23.99 -3.72 2.67
C ALA A 230 -24.40 -2.92 3.93
N GLY A 231 -25.63 -2.40 4.00
CA GLY A 231 -26.11 -1.70 5.19
C GLY A 231 -26.36 -2.64 6.37
N THR A 232 -27.10 -3.73 6.15
CA THR A 232 -27.57 -4.59 7.26
C THR A 232 -26.58 -5.63 7.75
N ILE A 233 -25.67 -6.10 6.89
CA ILE A 233 -24.69 -7.13 7.29
C ILE A 233 -23.30 -6.51 7.46
N MET A 234 -22.80 -5.75 6.47
CA MET A 234 -21.45 -5.17 6.56
C MET A 234 -21.34 -4.06 7.60
N CYS A 235 -22.38 -3.25 7.85
CA CYS A 235 -22.37 -2.24 8.92
C CYS A 235 -23.04 -2.75 10.21
N VAL A 236 -24.35 -3.01 10.17
CA VAL A 236 -25.11 -3.39 11.39
C VAL A 236 -24.58 -4.71 11.99
N GLY A 237 -24.06 -5.62 11.17
CA GLY A 237 -23.42 -6.84 11.69
C GLY A 237 -22.19 -6.58 12.57
N GLN A 238 -21.46 -5.49 12.34
CA GLN A 238 -20.33 -5.10 13.21
C GLN A 238 -20.82 -4.65 14.58
N CYS A 239 -21.93 -3.94 14.61
CA CYS A 239 -22.59 -3.56 15.86
C CYS A 239 -23.04 -4.80 16.63
N LEU A 240 -23.85 -5.65 16.00
CA LEU A 240 -24.51 -6.77 16.70
C LEU A 240 -23.53 -7.87 17.16
N LEU A 241 -22.45 -8.10 16.43
CA LEU A 241 -21.53 -9.23 16.70
C LEU A 241 -20.21 -8.84 17.35
N PHE A 242 -19.78 -7.58 17.19
CA PHE A 242 -18.49 -7.10 17.68
C PHE A 242 -18.60 -5.82 18.52
N GLY A 243 -19.82 -5.32 18.77
CA GLY A 243 -20.04 -4.24 19.72
C GLY A 243 -19.68 -2.84 19.20
N LEU A 244 -19.55 -2.63 17.89
CA LEU A 244 -19.29 -1.30 17.31
C LEU A 244 -20.53 -0.40 17.37
N THR A 245 -20.31 0.91 17.27
CA THR A 245 -21.40 1.89 17.11
C THR A 245 -21.66 2.11 15.63
N VAL A 246 -22.94 2.20 15.22
CA VAL A 246 -23.32 2.51 13.84
C VAL A 246 -24.21 3.75 13.80
N VAL A 247 -23.81 4.74 13.00
CA VAL A 247 -24.64 5.89 12.65
C VAL A 247 -25.44 5.52 11.39
N ILE A 248 -26.76 5.46 11.52
CA ILE A 248 -27.68 5.15 10.42
C ILE A 248 -28.18 6.48 9.85
N ARG A 249 -27.83 6.74 8.59
CA ARG A 249 -28.39 7.85 7.82
C ARG A 249 -29.58 7.37 6.99
N ARG A 250 -30.68 8.14 7.03
CA ARG A 250 -31.95 7.82 6.36
C ARG A 250 -31.78 7.68 4.84
N LYS A 251 -31.12 8.67 4.22
CA LYS A 251 -30.79 8.72 2.78
C LYS A 251 -29.39 9.31 2.59
N PHE A 252 -28.63 8.78 1.65
CA PHE A 252 -27.32 9.33 1.28
C PHE A 252 -27.44 10.82 0.88
N SER A 253 -26.48 11.61 1.31
CA SER A 253 -26.32 13.01 0.90
C SER A 253 -24.83 13.28 0.70
N ALA A 254 -24.43 13.60 -0.54
CA ALA A 254 -23.04 13.89 -0.85
C ALA A 254 -22.56 15.17 -0.14
N SER A 255 -23.42 16.19 -0.05
CA SER A 255 -23.07 17.50 0.52
C SER A 255 -22.90 17.46 2.04
N HIS A 256 -23.67 16.63 2.75
CA HIS A 256 -23.63 16.53 4.23
C HIS A 256 -22.77 15.36 4.74
N PHE A 257 -22.23 14.53 3.85
CA PHE A 257 -21.53 13.29 4.22
C PHE A 257 -20.42 13.50 5.26
N TRP A 258 -19.52 14.45 4.99
CA TRP A 258 -18.40 14.74 5.89
C TRP A 258 -18.83 15.52 7.12
N ASP A 259 -19.84 16.38 7.02
CA ASP A 259 -20.40 17.10 8.16
C ASP A 259 -20.98 16.12 9.19
N ASP A 260 -21.69 15.09 8.74
CA ASP A 260 -22.18 14.02 9.61
C ASP A 260 -21.04 13.22 10.25
N CYS A 261 -20.00 12.91 9.45
CA CYS A 261 -18.84 12.17 9.95
C CYS A 261 -18.12 12.95 11.06
N VAL A 262 -18.03 14.28 10.95
CA VAL A 262 -17.52 15.14 12.02
C VAL A 262 -18.48 15.14 13.22
N LYS A 263 -19.77 15.42 12.99
CA LYS A 263 -20.80 15.53 14.04
C LYS A 263 -20.87 14.28 14.93
N HIS A 264 -20.75 13.10 14.33
CA HIS A 264 -20.87 11.82 15.03
C HIS A 264 -19.52 11.13 15.31
N ASN A 265 -18.39 11.81 15.07
CA ASN A 265 -17.04 11.27 15.26
C ASN A 265 -16.79 9.92 14.56
N CYS A 266 -17.30 9.78 13.34
CA CYS A 266 -17.17 8.55 12.57
C CYS A 266 -15.70 8.24 12.27
N THR A 267 -15.29 6.99 12.48
CA THR A 267 -13.93 6.49 12.21
C THR A 267 -13.89 5.54 11.02
N VAL A 268 -15.05 5.01 10.62
CA VAL A 268 -15.19 4.09 9.50
C VAL A 268 -16.35 4.55 8.64
N ILE A 269 -16.17 4.55 7.32
CA ILE A 269 -17.27 4.77 6.37
C ILE A 269 -17.53 3.48 5.60
N GLN A 270 -18.81 3.18 5.37
CA GLN A 270 -19.20 2.20 4.39
C GLN A 270 -19.47 2.90 3.07
N TYR A 271 -18.82 2.45 1.99
CA TYR A 271 -19.03 2.99 0.65
C TYR A 271 -19.50 1.92 -0.33
N ILE A 272 -20.00 2.44 -1.45
CA ILE A 272 -19.99 1.78 -2.76
C ILE A 272 -19.26 2.72 -3.72
N GLY A 273 -18.59 2.20 -4.76
CA GLY A 273 -17.65 3.00 -5.56
C GLY A 273 -18.19 4.33 -6.08
N GLU A 274 -19.47 4.38 -6.46
CA GLU A 274 -20.12 5.61 -6.93
C GLU A 274 -20.27 6.68 -5.85
N ILE A 275 -20.43 6.30 -4.57
CA ILE A 275 -20.40 7.27 -3.47
C ILE A 275 -19.05 7.98 -3.42
N CYS A 276 -17.94 7.26 -3.58
CA CYS A 276 -16.60 7.86 -3.58
C CYS A 276 -16.47 8.88 -4.73
N ARG A 277 -17.03 8.58 -5.91
CA ARG A 277 -17.07 9.52 -7.04
C ARG A 277 -17.95 10.74 -6.72
N TYR A 278 -19.15 10.56 -6.18
CA TYR A 278 -20.02 11.68 -5.79
C TYR A 278 -19.36 12.60 -4.76
N LEU A 279 -18.58 12.04 -3.82
CA LEU A 279 -17.83 12.81 -2.84
C LEU A 279 -16.70 13.60 -3.51
N LEU A 280 -15.96 13.02 -4.46
CA LEU A 280 -14.97 13.75 -5.25
C LEU A 280 -15.59 14.87 -6.10
N ALA A 281 -16.80 14.68 -6.61
CA ALA A 281 -17.51 15.69 -7.38
C ALA A 281 -18.05 16.86 -6.52
N GLN A 282 -18.07 16.73 -5.18
CA GLN A 282 -18.49 17.85 -4.32
C GLN A 282 -17.43 18.95 -4.30
N PRO A 283 -17.83 20.23 -4.16
CA PRO A 283 -16.91 21.32 -3.82
C PRO A 283 -16.16 21.02 -2.52
N VAL A 284 -14.89 21.44 -2.45
CA VAL A 284 -14.06 21.23 -1.25
C VAL A 284 -14.67 21.93 -0.04
N ARG A 285 -14.84 21.20 1.06
CA ARG A 285 -15.37 21.72 2.34
C ARG A 285 -14.39 21.54 3.51
N PRO A 286 -14.42 22.43 4.53
CA PRO A 286 -13.58 22.28 5.73
C PRO A 286 -13.78 20.95 6.48
N SER A 287 -14.98 20.36 6.44
CA SER A 287 -15.27 19.08 7.09
C SER A 287 -14.47 17.90 6.52
N GLU A 288 -14.00 18.01 5.27
CA GLU A 288 -13.10 17.03 4.63
C GLU A 288 -11.75 16.91 5.36
N ALA A 289 -11.29 17.97 6.02
CA ALA A 289 -10.01 17.96 6.75
C ALA A 289 -10.17 17.59 8.25
N ASN A 290 -11.39 17.71 8.80
CA ASN A 290 -11.66 17.61 10.24
C ASN A 290 -12.25 16.26 10.66
N HIS A 291 -12.63 15.40 9.73
CA HIS A 291 -13.17 14.07 10.05
C HIS A 291 -12.12 13.15 10.67
N ARG A 292 -12.58 12.10 11.38
CA ARG A 292 -11.71 11.08 12.01
C ARG A 292 -11.68 9.75 11.27
N VAL A 293 -12.26 9.71 10.06
CA VAL A 293 -12.34 8.48 9.25
C VAL A 293 -10.94 7.97 8.92
N ARG A 294 -10.66 6.73 9.33
CA ARG A 294 -9.40 6.01 9.12
C ARG A 294 -9.54 4.84 8.17
N VAL A 295 -10.74 4.26 8.04
CA VAL A 295 -11.01 3.12 7.15
C VAL A 295 -12.23 3.41 6.30
N ALA A 296 -12.10 3.24 4.99
CA ALA A 296 -13.22 3.14 4.08
C ALA A 296 -13.41 1.67 3.70
N VAL A 297 -14.57 1.09 4.00
CA VAL A 297 -14.90 -0.31 3.65
C VAL A 297 -16.01 -0.32 2.61
N GLY A 298 -15.84 -1.08 1.53
CA GLY A 298 -16.82 -1.04 0.45
C GLY A 298 -16.48 -1.93 -0.71
N ASN A 299 -17.22 -1.72 -1.79
CA ASN A 299 -17.08 -2.47 -3.03
C ASN A 299 -17.31 -1.59 -4.26
N GLY A 300 -16.66 -1.96 -5.35
CA GLY A 300 -16.75 -1.31 -6.65
C GLY A 300 -15.90 -0.04 -6.78
N LEU A 301 -14.86 0.16 -5.96
CA LEU A 301 -14.01 1.36 -6.10
C LEU A 301 -13.15 1.28 -7.37
N ARG A 302 -13.43 2.17 -8.33
CA ARG A 302 -12.73 2.20 -9.63
C ARG A 302 -11.29 2.70 -9.45
N PRO A 303 -10.31 2.16 -10.20
CA PRO A 303 -8.92 2.64 -10.14
C PRO A 303 -8.78 4.15 -10.35
N SER A 304 -9.55 4.72 -11.29
CA SER A 304 -9.54 6.16 -11.61
C SER A 304 -10.04 7.07 -10.48
N VAL A 305 -10.83 6.53 -9.55
CA VAL A 305 -11.39 7.26 -8.40
C VAL A 305 -10.56 7.00 -7.14
N TRP A 306 -9.94 5.82 -7.05
CA TRP A 306 -9.36 5.30 -5.81
C TRP A 306 -8.27 6.21 -5.23
N GLU A 307 -7.25 6.54 -6.03
CA GLU A 307 -6.10 7.30 -5.54
C GLU A 307 -6.48 8.72 -5.16
N GLU A 308 -7.28 9.39 -6.00
CA GLU A 308 -7.80 10.74 -5.72
C GLU A 308 -8.65 10.76 -4.45
N PHE A 309 -9.53 9.77 -4.25
CA PHE A 309 -10.33 9.61 -3.04
C PHE A 309 -9.48 9.47 -1.79
N VAL A 310 -8.47 8.59 -1.84
CA VAL A 310 -7.55 8.36 -0.71
C VAL A 310 -6.75 9.62 -0.38
N GLN A 311 -6.24 10.32 -1.40
CA GLN A 311 -5.44 11.53 -1.23
C GLN A 311 -6.26 12.71 -0.69
N ARG A 312 -7.42 13.01 -1.31
CA ARG A 312 -8.27 14.15 -0.93
C ARG A 312 -8.80 14.03 0.49
N PHE A 313 -9.33 12.86 0.84
CA PHE A 313 -9.98 12.62 2.13
C PHE A 313 -9.06 11.92 3.15
N ARG A 314 -7.75 11.80 2.87
CA ARG A 314 -6.72 11.28 3.79
C ARG A 314 -7.07 9.93 4.42
N ILE A 315 -7.64 9.02 3.61
CA ILE A 315 -8.08 7.71 4.08
C ILE A 315 -6.89 6.76 4.22
N LEU A 316 -6.57 6.38 5.45
CA LEU A 316 -5.40 5.54 5.75
C LEU A 316 -5.51 4.10 5.20
N ARG A 317 -6.74 3.58 5.08
CA ARG A 317 -6.98 2.21 4.60
C ARG A 317 -8.28 2.10 3.83
N VAL A 318 -8.20 1.49 2.66
CA VAL A 318 -9.35 1.06 1.88
C VAL A 318 -9.48 -0.46 1.99
N GLY A 319 -10.61 -0.91 2.51
CA GLY A 319 -11.01 -2.31 2.55
C GLY A 319 -12.00 -2.61 1.43
N GLU A 320 -11.48 -3.07 0.30
CA GLU A 320 -12.29 -3.41 -0.87
C GLU A 320 -12.64 -4.90 -0.85
N PHE A 321 -13.90 -5.22 -1.12
CA PHE A 321 -14.36 -6.61 -1.27
C PHE A 321 -15.22 -6.80 -2.51
N TYR A 322 -15.29 -8.04 -2.96
CA TYR A 322 -16.20 -8.50 -3.99
C TYR A 322 -17.11 -9.60 -3.45
N GLY A 323 -18.39 -9.53 -3.80
CA GLY A 323 -19.36 -10.57 -3.50
C GLY A 323 -20.78 -10.17 -3.89
N ALA A 324 -21.68 -11.17 -3.90
CA ALA A 324 -23.11 -10.97 -4.01
C ALA A 324 -23.83 -11.61 -2.80
N THR A 325 -25.06 -11.19 -2.53
CA THR A 325 -25.83 -11.58 -1.32
C THR A 325 -26.00 -13.10 -1.20
N GLU A 326 -26.25 -13.76 -2.32
CA GLU A 326 -26.46 -15.20 -2.48
C GLU A 326 -25.14 -15.99 -2.58
N CYS A 327 -24.03 -15.30 -2.83
CA CYS A 327 -22.80 -15.88 -3.34
C CYS A 327 -21.99 -16.64 -2.27
N ASN A 328 -21.48 -17.82 -2.63
CA ASN A 328 -20.48 -18.53 -1.83
C ASN A 328 -19.04 -18.06 -2.12
N CYS A 329 -18.84 -17.30 -3.20
CA CYS A 329 -17.56 -16.70 -3.62
C CYS A 329 -17.44 -15.25 -3.14
N SER A 330 -16.49 -14.97 -2.26
CA SER A 330 -16.20 -13.58 -1.86
C SER A 330 -14.71 -13.33 -1.92
N LEU A 331 -14.29 -12.21 -2.51
CA LEU A 331 -12.88 -11.85 -2.65
C LEU A 331 -12.60 -10.59 -1.84
N ILE A 332 -11.34 -10.46 -1.44
CA ILE A 332 -10.93 -9.54 -0.38
C ILE A 332 -9.62 -8.88 -0.79
N ASN A 333 -9.58 -7.56 -0.75
CA ASN A 333 -8.37 -6.77 -0.96
C ASN A 333 -8.03 -6.09 0.37
N ILE A 334 -7.11 -6.71 1.10
CA ILE A 334 -6.77 -6.35 2.48
C ILE A 334 -5.49 -5.52 2.60
N ASP A 335 -4.71 -5.44 1.52
CA ASP A 335 -3.47 -4.69 1.43
C ASP A 335 -3.59 -3.42 0.59
N GLY A 336 -4.81 -3.11 0.12
CA GLY A 336 -5.13 -1.85 -0.56
C GLY A 336 -4.58 -1.78 -1.98
N LYS A 337 -4.44 -2.93 -2.66
CA LYS A 337 -3.98 -2.98 -4.05
C LYS A 337 -4.97 -2.24 -4.95
N VAL A 338 -4.60 -1.05 -5.41
CA VAL A 338 -5.47 -0.19 -6.23
C VAL A 338 -6.09 -0.97 -7.40
N GLY A 339 -7.41 -0.89 -7.52
CA GLY A 339 -8.18 -1.52 -8.59
C GLY A 339 -8.49 -3.00 -8.41
N ALA A 340 -7.82 -3.71 -7.50
CA ALA A 340 -8.13 -5.10 -7.23
C ALA A 340 -9.39 -5.20 -6.36
N CYS A 341 -10.34 -6.04 -6.75
CA CYS A 341 -11.54 -6.32 -5.97
C CYS A 341 -11.33 -7.47 -4.96
N GLY A 342 -10.22 -8.19 -5.10
CA GLY A 342 -9.72 -9.07 -4.08
C GLY A 342 -8.59 -9.97 -4.53
N PHE A 343 -8.23 -10.95 -3.70
CA PHE A 343 -7.10 -11.84 -3.92
C PHE A 343 -7.51 -13.32 -3.81
N ASN A 344 -6.96 -14.17 -4.68
CA ASN A 344 -7.00 -15.61 -4.51
C ASN A 344 -5.64 -16.24 -4.85
N SER A 345 -5.18 -17.19 -4.02
CA SER A 345 -3.87 -17.79 -4.20
C SER A 345 -3.82 -18.68 -5.44
N ARG A 346 -2.81 -18.45 -6.30
CA ARG A 346 -2.51 -19.35 -7.42
C ARG A 346 -1.73 -20.61 -7.01
N ILE A 347 -1.09 -20.60 -5.84
CA ILE A 347 -0.30 -21.74 -5.34
C ILE A 347 -1.16 -22.71 -4.54
N LEU A 348 -2.12 -22.19 -3.78
CA LEU A 348 -3.05 -22.97 -2.97
C LEU A 348 -4.47 -22.78 -3.48
N PRO A 349 -4.73 -23.13 -4.75
CA PRO A 349 -5.98 -22.78 -5.38
C PRO A 349 -7.12 -23.58 -4.72
N ASP A 350 -6.87 -24.76 -4.14
CA ASP A 350 -7.92 -25.57 -3.48
C ASP A 350 -8.23 -25.14 -2.03
N PHE A 351 -7.44 -24.23 -1.46
CA PHE A 351 -7.67 -23.67 -0.13
C PHE A 351 -9.00 -22.91 -0.09
N TYR A 352 -9.19 -22.07 -1.10
CA TYR A 352 -10.43 -21.35 -1.33
C TYR A 352 -10.82 -21.54 -2.82
N PRO A 353 -11.65 -22.57 -3.13
CA PRO A 353 -11.83 -23.11 -4.49
C PRO A 353 -12.74 -22.23 -5.35
N ILE A 354 -12.36 -20.96 -5.48
CA ILE A 354 -12.86 -20.01 -6.46
C ILE A 354 -11.92 -20.03 -7.67
N ARG A 355 -12.46 -20.03 -8.88
CA ARG A 355 -11.69 -20.02 -10.13
C ARG A 355 -12.29 -19.06 -11.13
N LEU A 356 -11.46 -18.66 -12.08
CA LEU A 356 -11.89 -18.07 -13.33
C LEU A 356 -11.93 -19.18 -14.39
N VAL A 357 -13.08 -19.36 -15.03
CA VAL A 357 -13.26 -20.28 -16.15
C VAL A 357 -13.55 -19.50 -17.43
N ARG A 358 -13.04 -20.00 -18.55
CA ARG A 358 -13.19 -19.35 -19.85
C ARG A 358 -14.66 -19.35 -20.26
N VAL A 359 -15.08 -18.29 -20.93
CA VAL A 359 -16.46 -18.11 -21.42
C VAL A 359 -16.48 -17.76 -22.90
N GLN A 360 -17.54 -18.18 -23.57
CA GLN A 360 -17.92 -17.72 -24.89
C GLN A 360 -18.51 -16.29 -24.82
N GLU A 361 -18.64 -15.64 -25.97
CA GLU A 361 -19.22 -14.30 -26.09
C GLU A 361 -20.66 -14.20 -25.56
N ASN A 362 -21.43 -15.28 -25.68
CA ASN A 362 -22.80 -15.39 -25.17
C ASN A 362 -22.87 -15.68 -23.65
N GLY A 363 -21.73 -15.68 -22.94
CA GLY A 363 -21.65 -15.95 -21.51
C GLY A 363 -21.63 -17.43 -21.12
N LYS A 364 -21.73 -18.36 -22.07
CA LYS A 364 -21.66 -19.81 -21.78
C LYS A 364 -20.24 -20.24 -21.41
N LEU A 365 -20.13 -21.12 -20.43
CA LEU A 365 -18.85 -21.69 -19.99
C LEU A 365 -18.23 -22.56 -21.09
N LEU A 366 -16.96 -22.33 -21.40
CA LEU A 366 -16.20 -23.15 -22.36
C LEU A 366 -15.77 -24.46 -21.70
N ARG A 367 -15.97 -25.57 -22.40
CA ARG A 367 -15.66 -26.91 -21.93
C ARG A 367 -14.63 -27.61 -22.82
N ASP A 368 -13.81 -28.45 -22.22
CA ASP A 368 -12.83 -29.29 -22.94
C ASP A 368 -13.49 -30.55 -23.53
N SER A 369 -12.68 -31.41 -24.16
CA SER A 369 -13.14 -32.68 -24.74
C SER A 369 -13.66 -33.68 -23.72
N GLN A 370 -13.37 -33.49 -22.44
CA GLN A 370 -13.93 -34.29 -21.34
C GLN A 370 -15.22 -33.68 -20.79
N GLY A 371 -15.67 -32.52 -21.30
CA GLY A 371 -16.87 -31.85 -20.84
C GLY A 371 -16.67 -31.02 -19.56
N LEU A 372 -15.44 -30.81 -19.10
CA LEU A 372 -15.12 -29.98 -17.92
C LEU A 372 -14.85 -28.54 -18.32
N CYS A 373 -15.07 -27.58 -17.41
CA CYS A 373 -14.85 -26.16 -17.71
C CYS A 373 -13.35 -25.83 -17.81
N ILE A 374 -12.96 -25.05 -18.82
CA ILE A 374 -11.56 -24.70 -19.07
C ILE A 374 -11.14 -23.55 -18.12
N PRO A 375 -10.13 -23.71 -17.26
CA PRO A 375 -9.65 -22.64 -16.39
C PRO A 375 -8.91 -21.55 -17.18
N CYS A 376 -8.99 -20.30 -16.73
CA CYS A 376 -8.25 -19.17 -17.30
C CYS A 376 -6.78 -19.17 -16.84
N LEU A 377 -5.89 -18.70 -17.73
CA LEU A 377 -4.53 -18.31 -17.38
C LEU A 377 -4.50 -16.86 -16.84
N PRO A 378 -3.41 -16.42 -16.17
CA PRO A 378 -3.27 -15.03 -15.76
C PRO A 378 -3.41 -14.06 -16.92
N GLY A 379 -4.07 -12.94 -16.68
CA GLY A 379 -4.39 -11.94 -17.69
C GLY A 379 -5.61 -12.28 -18.55
N GLU A 380 -6.06 -13.53 -18.56
CA GLU A 380 -7.24 -13.92 -19.34
C GLU A 380 -8.54 -13.55 -18.59
N PRO A 381 -9.51 -12.92 -19.28
CA PRO A 381 -10.83 -12.70 -18.73
C PRO A 381 -11.58 -14.03 -18.58
N GLY A 382 -12.27 -14.21 -17.45
CA GLY A 382 -13.03 -15.42 -17.18
C GLY A 382 -14.17 -15.18 -16.20
N MET A 383 -15.16 -16.06 -16.25
CA MET A 383 -16.28 -16.07 -15.32
C MET A 383 -15.82 -16.56 -13.96
N LEU A 384 -16.15 -15.81 -12.91
CA LEU A 384 -15.90 -16.26 -11.55
C LEU A 384 -16.89 -17.35 -11.14
N VAL A 385 -16.35 -18.51 -10.75
CA VAL A 385 -17.11 -19.66 -10.27
C VAL A 385 -16.56 -20.14 -8.93
N GLY A 386 -17.40 -20.71 -8.08
CA GLY A 386 -16.95 -21.33 -6.83
C GLY A 386 -17.65 -22.62 -6.51
N SER A 387 -16.83 -23.61 -6.13
CA SER A 387 -17.28 -24.96 -5.82
C SER A 387 -18.30 -24.95 -4.69
N ILE A 388 -19.39 -25.69 -4.88
CA ILE A 388 -20.44 -25.85 -3.89
C ILE A 388 -20.15 -27.09 -3.04
N ASN A 389 -20.22 -26.93 -1.73
CA ASN A 389 -20.26 -28.04 -0.79
C ASN A 389 -21.40 -27.81 0.21
N HIS A 390 -22.42 -28.66 0.18
CA HIS A 390 -23.61 -28.54 1.02
C HIS A 390 -23.34 -28.75 2.51
N THR A 391 -22.24 -29.44 2.86
CA THR A 391 -21.87 -29.74 4.25
C THR A 391 -20.96 -28.69 4.89
N ASP A 392 -20.32 -27.83 4.07
CA ASP A 392 -19.41 -26.79 4.53
C ASP A 392 -20.11 -25.42 4.50
N PRO A 393 -20.42 -24.81 5.65
CA PRO A 393 -21.08 -23.50 5.71
C PRO A 393 -20.36 -22.36 4.97
N LEU A 394 -19.05 -22.49 4.68
CA LEU A 394 -18.34 -21.50 3.89
C LEU A 394 -18.57 -21.62 2.38
N ARG A 395 -18.85 -22.84 1.92
CA ARG A 395 -18.91 -23.21 0.50
C ARG A 395 -20.34 -23.55 0.06
N ARG A 396 -21.28 -23.62 1.01
CA ARG A 396 -22.70 -23.83 0.74
C ARG A 396 -23.29 -22.65 -0.04
N PHE A 397 -24.09 -22.98 -1.04
CA PHE A 397 -24.94 -22.05 -1.76
C PHE A 397 -26.39 -22.31 -1.30
N ASP A 398 -27.03 -21.29 -0.71
CA ASP A 398 -28.39 -21.41 -0.16
C ASP A 398 -29.48 -21.09 -1.19
N GLY A 399 -29.10 -20.52 -2.34
CA GLY A 399 -30.02 -20.18 -3.41
C GLY A 399 -30.97 -19.02 -3.10
N TYR A 400 -32.06 -19.01 -3.85
CA TYR A 400 -33.17 -18.07 -3.74
C TYR A 400 -34.43 -18.80 -3.26
N ALA A 401 -35.44 -18.05 -2.83
CA ALA A 401 -36.76 -18.61 -2.51
C ALA A 401 -37.37 -19.36 -3.71
N ASP A 402 -37.10 -18.88 -4.92
CA ASP A 402 -37.46 -19.52 -6.18
C ASP A 402 -36.38 -20.51 -6.65
N GLN A 403 -36.79 -21.75 -6.91
CA GLN A 403 -35.88 -22.82 -7.29
C GLN A 403 -35.34 -22.64 -8.71
N ASP A 404 -36.12 -22.09 -9.63
CA ASP A 404 -35.67 -21.85 -11.01
C ASP A 404 -34.55 -20.82 -11.06
N SER A 405 -34.69 -19.74 -10.30
CA SER A 405 -33.64 -18.75 -10.09
C SER A 405 -32.37 -19.36 -9.47
N THR A 406 -32.51 -20.34 -8.58
CA THR A 406 -31.37 -21.08 -8.01
C THR A 406 -30.67 -21.91 -9.07
N ASN A 407 -31.44 -22.66 -9.86
CA ASN A 407 -30.92 -23.53 -10.92
C ASN A 407 -30.16 -22.74 -12.00
N GLN A 408 -30.61 -21.51 -12.32
CA GLN A 408 -29.92 -20.61 -13.26
C GLN A 408 -28.50 -20.22 -12.83
N LYS A 409 -28.17 -20.33 -11.53
CA LYS A 409 -26.84 -19.99 -10.98
C LYS A 409 -25.95 -21.20 -10.79
N LEU A 410 -26.42 -22.40 -11.13
CA LEU A 410 -25.67 -23.65 -10.98
C LEU A 410 -25.04 -24.07 -12.31
N ALA A 411 -23.77 -24.46 -12.25
CA ALA A 411 -23.12 -25.21 -13.32
C ALA A 411 -22.64 -26.55 -12.76
N TYR A 412 -22.76 -27.60 -13.58
CA TYR A 412 -22.29 -28.94 -13.27
C TYR A 412 -21.03 -29.29 -14.07
N ASN A 413 -20.26 -30.27 -13.58
CA ASN A 413 -19.04 -30.75 -14.23
C ASN A 413 -18.06 -29.61 -14.50
N VAL A 414 -17.77 -28.78 -13.50
CA VAL A 414 -16.96 -27.58 -13.61
C VAL A 414 -15.49 -27.89 -13.37
N PHE A 415 -15.14 -28.47 -12.21
CA PHE A 415 -13.77 -28.86 -11.87
C PHE A 415 -13.54 -30.38 -11.97
N GLY A 416 -14.61 -31.16 -11.85
CA GLY A 416 -14.59 -32.60 -12.03
C GLY A 416 -15.98 -33.15 -12.31
N MET A 417 -16.07 -34.38 -12.84
CA MET A 417 -17.37 -34.98 -13.13
C MET A 417 -18.22 -35.17 -11.87
N GLY A 418 -19.49 -34.76 -11.95
CA GLY A 418 -20.47 -34.85 -10.86
C GLY A 418 -20.39 -33.72 -9.83
N ASP A 419 -19.46 -32.76 -9.97
CA ASP A 419 -19.44 -31.59 -9.10
C ASP A 419 -20.46 -30.52 -9.52
N SER A 420 -20.65 -29.53 -8.64
CA SER A 420 -21.41 -28.32 -8.95
C SER A 420 -20.68 -27.08 -8.45
N ALA A 421 -20.89 -25.98 -9.16
CA ALA A 421 -20.35 -24.67 -8.80
C ALA A 421 -21.40 -23.58 -8.99
N TYR A 422 -21.31 -22.56 -8.14
CA TYR A 422 -22.03 -21.31 -8.32
C TYR A 422 -21.38 -20.51 -9.44
N VAL A 423 -22.19 -19.95 -10.33
CA VAL A 423 -21.77 -19.06 -11.42
C VAL A 423 -22.14 -17.62 -11.08
N SER A 424 -21.13 -16.76 -10.90
CA SER A 424 -21.36 -15.35 -10.52
C SER A 424 -22.19 -14.58 -11.54
N GLY A 425 -21.89 -14.78 -12.83
CA GLY A 425 -22.32 -13.88 -13.90
C GLY A 425 -21.34 -12.71 -14.14
N ASP A 426 -20.22 -12.65 -13.40
CA ASP A 426 -19.22 -11.60 -13.50
C ASP A 426 -17.93 -12.11 -14.14
N VAL A 427 -17.40 -11.33 -15.08
CA VAL A 427 -16.14 -11.57 -15.76
C VAL A 427 -15.04 -10.78 -15.05
N LEU A 428 -14.05 -11.52 -14.56
CA LEU A 428 -12.90 -10.99 -13.84
C LEU A 428 -11.61 -11.37 -14.57
N VAL A 429 -10.52 -10.66 -14.29
CA VAL A 429 -9.16 -11.02 -14.70
C VAL A 429 -8.33 -11.23 -13.45
N MET A 430 -7.54 -12.31 -13.42
CA MET A 430 -6.56 -12.54 -12.37
C MET A 430 -5.17 -12.21 -12.90
N ASP A 431 -4.39 -11.42 -12.16
CA ASP A 431 -2.99 -11.15 -12.53
C ASP A 431 -2.06 -12.32 -12.16
N GLU A 432 -0.78 -12.15 -12.50
CA GLU A 432 0.22 -13.18 -12.20
C GLU A 432 0.33 -13.44 -10.70
N TYR A 433 0.04 -12.48 -9.82
CA TYR A 433 0.18 -12.59 -8.37
C TYR A 433 -1.05 -13.19 -7.67
N GLY A 434 -2.20 -13.22 -8.34
CA GLY A 434 -3.45 -13.72 -7.79
C GLY A 434 -4.44 -12.63 -7.36
N TYR A 435 -4.15 -11.36 -7.62
CA TYR A 435 -5.16 -10.31 -7.48
C TYR A 435 -6.18 -10.42 -8.61
N MET A 436 -7.43 -10.26 -8.27
CA MET A 436 -8.55 -10.28 -9.18
C MET A 436 -9.11 -8.88 -9.39
N TYR A 437 -9.35 -8.54 -10.65
CA TYR A 437 -9.85 -7.25 -11.09
C TYR A 437 -11.19 -7.49 -11.79
N PHE A 438 -12.22 -6.77 -11.34
CA PHE A 438 -13.52 -6.78 -12.00
C PHE A 438 -13.40 -6.16 -13.39
N ARG A 439 -13.95 -6.83 -14.41
CA ARG A 439 -13.99 -6.29 -15.78
C ARG A 439 -15.38 -5.87 -16.16
N ASP A 440 -16.30 -6.82 -16.23
CA ASP A 440 -17.67 -6.53 -16.63
C ASP A 440 -18.63 -7.61 -16.15
N ARG A 441 -19.93 -7.36 -16.25
CA ARG A 441 -20.93 -8.43 -16.16
C ARG A 441 -21.04 -9.16 -17.49
N SER A 442 -21.29 -10.46 -17.42
CA SER A 442 -21.58 -11.26 -18.60
C SER A 442 -22.82 -10.69 -19.30
N GLY A 443 -22.66 -10.31 -20.58
CA GLY A 443 -23.70 -9.65 -21.39
C GLY A 443 -23.65 -8.11 -21.40
N ASP A 444 -22.77 -7.49 -20.60
CA ASP A 444 -22.55 -6.04 -20.63
C ASP A 444 -21.47 -5.61 -21.62
N THR A 445 -20.46 -6.45 -21.88
CA THR A 445 -19.48 -6.21 -22.95
C THR A 445 -20.13 -6.26 -24.34
N PHE A 446 -19.52 -5.58 -25.30
CA PHE A 446 -19.92 -5.67 -26.69
C PHE A 446 -18.71 -5.81 -27.61
N ARG A 447 -18.91 -6.39 -28.79
CA ARG A 447 -17.84 -6.60 -29.77
C ARG A 447 -17.96 -5.58 -30.89
N TRP A 448 -16.88 -4.86 -31.17
CA TRP A 448 -16.83 -3.89 -32.27
C TRP A 448 -15.58 -4.13 -33.10
N ARG A 449 -15.76 -4.36 -34.41
CA ARG A 449 -14.67 -4.62 -35.38
C ARG A 449 -13.76 -5.79 -34.98
N GLY A 450 -14.35 -6.86 -34.45
CA GLY A 450 -13.60 -8.03 -34.02
C GLY A 450 -12.98 -7.92 -32.62
N GLU A 451 -12.97 -6.73 -32.01
CA GLU A 451 -12.42 -6.47 -30.68
C GLU A 451 -13.51 -6.44 -29.60
N ASN A 452 -13.21 -6.96 -28.41
CA ASN A 452 -14.13 -6.90 -27.26
C ASN A 452 -13.94 -5.58 -26.51
N VAL A 453 -15.04 -4.85 -26.29
CA VAL A 453 -15.07 -3.59 -25.56
C VAL A 453 -15.71 -3.81 -24.19
N SER A 454 -14.97 -3.46 -23.15
CA SER A 454 -15.46 -3.40 -21.77
C SER A 454 -16.25 -2.11 -21.57
N THR A 455 -17.53 -2.21 -21.21
CA THR A 455 -18.35 -1.01 -20.99
C THR A 455 -17.89 -0.24 -19.76
N THR A 456 -17.50 -0.95 -18.71
CA THR A 456 -17.06 -0.37 -17.44
C THR A 456 -15.75 0.41 -17.58
N GLU A 457 -14.84 -0.06 -18.43
CA GLU A 457 -13.56 0.61 -18.71
C GLU A 457 -13.78 1.94 -19.43
N VAL A 458 -14.56 1.91 -20.51
CA VAL A 458 -14.90 3.11 -21.28
C VAL A 458 -15.65 4.11 -20.39
N GLU A 459 -16.62 3.67 -19.58
CA GLU A 459 -17.30 4.54 -18.60
C GLU A 459 -16.34 5.24 -17.65
N GLY A 460 -15.37 4.50 -17.09
CA GLY A 460 -14.41 5.07 -16.14
C GLY A 460 -13.54 6.15 -16.77
N VAL A 461 -13.11 5.95 -18.02
CA VAL A 461 -12.33 6.94 -18.78
C VAL A 461 -13.19 8.16 -19.11
N LEU A 462 -14.38 7.96 -19.69
CA LEU A 462 -15.27 9.05 -20.08
C LEU A 462 -15.74 9.88 -18.87
N SER A 463 -16.09 9.21 -17.76
CA SER A 463 -16.42 9.86 -16.50
C SER A 463 -15.27 10.74 -16.02
N GLY A 464 -14.02 10.27 -16.07
CA GLY A 464 -12.85 11.07 -15.67
C GLY A 464 -12.61 12.28 -16.57
N LEU A 465 -12.75 12.13 -17.89
CA LEU A 465 -12.62 13.24 -18.85
C LEU A 465 -13.70 14.32 -18.67
N LEU A 466 -14.86 13.94 -18.15
CA LEU A 466 -16.03 14.80 -17.95
C LEU A 466 -16.17 15.27 -16.50
N GLY A 467 -15.06 15.38 -15.75
CA GLY A 467 -15.09 15.90 -14.38
C GLY A 467 -15.92 15.05 -13.42
N HIS A 468 -15.86 13.72 -13.57
CA HIS A 468 -16.62 12.74 -12.79
C HIS A 468 -18.13 12.77 -13.03
N SER A 469 -18.61 13.07 -14.24
CA SER A 469 -20.03 13.01 -14.62
C SER A 469 -20.59 11.58 -14.71
N ASP A 470 -21.91 11.40 -14.56
CA ASP A 470 -22.56 10.09 -14.69
C ASP A 470 -22.55 9.64 -16.16
N VAL A 471 -21.88 8.52 -16.47
CA VAL A 471 -21.77 7.98 -17.82
C VAL A 471 -22.16 6.50 -17.86
N ALA A 472 -23.02 6.14 -18.83
CA ALA A 472 -23.42 4.77 -19.12
C ALA A 472 -22.98 4.36 -20.53
N VAL A 473 -22.13 3.33 -20.65
CA VAL A 473 -21.68 2.81 -21.94
C VAL A 473 -22.36 1.47 -22.22
N TYR A 474 -22.84 1.31 -23.44
CA TYR A 474 -23.49 0.08 -23.91
C TYR A 474 -23.34 -0.09 -25.42
N GLY A 475 -23.45 -1.34 -25.89
CA GLY A 475 -23.42 -1.66 -27.31
C GLY A 475 -24.80 -1.59 -27.96
N VAL A 476 -24.90 -0.96 -29.12
CA VAL A 476 -26.12 -0.84 -29.96
C VAL A 476 -25.92 -1.51 -31.33
N SER A 477 -26.96 -2.11 -31.88
CA SER A 477 -26.91 -2.78 -33.18
C SER A 477 -27.08 -1.79 -34.32
N VAL A 478 -26.18 -1.84 -35.31
CA VAL A 478 -26.24 -1.01 -36.53
C VAL A 478 -26.43 -1.94 -37.74
N PRO A 479 -27.44 -1.73 -38.59
CA PRO A 479 -27.66 -2.55 -39.78
C PRO A 479 -26.41 -2.63 -40.68
N GLY A 480 -26.15 -3.82 -41.24
CA GLY A 480 -25.01 -4.04 -42.14
C GLY A 480 -23.63 -4.10 -41.47
N VAL A 481 -23.52 -3.93 -40.15
CA VAL A 481 -22.25 -3.98 -39.41
C VAL A 481 -22.21 -5.18 -38.47
N GLU A 482 -21.15 -5.99 -38.55
CA GLU A 482 -20.94 -7.12 -37.64
C GLU A 482 -20.50 -6.65 -36.24
N GLY A 483 -21.20 -7.10 -35.20
CA GLY A 483 -20.99 -6.68 -33.81
C GLY A 483 -21.98 -5.62 -33.34
N LYS A 484 -21.60 -4.83 -32.34
CA LYS A 484 -22.38 -3.71 -31.79
C LYS A 484 -21.51 -2.47 -31.67
N ALA A 485 -22.02 -1.32 -32.10
CA ALA A 485 -21.35 -0.03 -31.98
C ALA A 485 -21.41 0.46 -30.53
N GLY A 486 -20.35 1.12 -30.06
CA GLY A 486 -20.34 1.71 -28.72
C GLY A 486 -21.23 2.96 -28.65
N MET A 487 -22.04 3.06 -27.61
CA MET A 487 -22.86 4.22 -27.28
C MET A 487 -22.61 4.65 -25.85
N ALA A 488 -22.48 5.95 -25.59
CA ALA A 488 -22.34 6.53 -24.26
C ALA A 488 -23.50 7.48 -23.95
N ALA A 489 -24.29 7.19 -22.91
CA ALA A 489 -25.24 8.14 -22.34
C ALA A 489 -24.55 8.94 -21.22
N ILE A 490 -24.59 10.26 -21.32
CA ILE A 490 -23.86 11.19 -20.46
C ILE A 490 -24.87 12.11 -19.77
N ALA A 491 -24.84 12.15 -18.44
CA ALA A 491 -25.60 13.13 -17.68
C ALA A 491 -25.00 14.53 -17.89
N HIS A 492 -25.82 15.44 -18.43
CA HIS A 492 -25.45 16.81 -18.75
C HIS A 492 -26.65 17.73 -18.45
N ALA A 493 -26.52 18.58 -17.43
CA ALA A 493 -27.62 19.38 -16.87
C ALA A 493 -27.95 20.67 -17.66
N GLY A 494 -27.53 20.75 -18.93
CA GLY A 494 -27.72 21.91 -19.82
C GLY A 494 -26.48 22.83 -19.92
N GLY A 495 -26.33 23.50 -21.07
CA GLY A 495 -25.15 24.30 -21.44
C GLY A 495 -24.42 23.75 -22.68
N PRO A 496 -23.53 24.53 -23.34
CA PRO A 496 -22.80 24.05 -24.51
C PRO A 496 -21.87 22.88 -24.14
N PHE A 497 -22.01 21.75 -24.83
CA PHE A 497 -21.09 20.61 -24.71
C PHE A 497 -20.07 20.67 -25.84
N ASP A 498 -18.79 20.86 -25.53
CA ASP A 498 -17.74 20.94 -26.53
C ASP A 498 -17.38 19.54 -27.07
N LEU A 499 -18.09 19.14 -28.12
CA LEU A 499 -17.91 17.86 -28.80
C LEU A 499 -16.50 17.70 -29.41
N ALA A 500 -15.85 18.80 -29.81
CA ALA A 500 -14.54 18.77 -30.45
C ALA A 500 -13.45 18.50 -29.40
N ALA A 501 -13.46 19.25 -28.29
CA ALA A 501 -12.56 19.01 -27.17
C ALA A 501 -12.77 17.61 -26.56
N PHE A 502 -14.03 17.18 -26.41
CA PHE A 502 -14.35 15.84 -25.92
C PHE A 502 -13.80 14.75 -26.85
N LEU A 503 -13.96 14.89 -28.17
CA LEU A 503 -13.45 13.93 -29.13
C LEU A 503 -11.92 13.84 -29.08
N ILE A 504 -11.20 14.97 -29.00
CA ILE A 504 -9.73 14.97 -28.85
C ILE A 504 -9.31 14.19 -27.61
N ALA A 505 -9.91 14.51 -26.45
CA ALA A 505 -9.60 13.84 -25.19
C ALA A 505 -9.89 12.33 -25.24
N VAL A 506 -11.00 11.93 -25.88
CA VAL A 506 -11.36 10.51 -26.08
C VAL A 506 -10.39 9.82 -27.04
N GLN A 507 -9.89 10.51 -28.07
CA GLN A 507 -8.93 9.94 -29.01
C GLN A 507 -7.57 9.67 -28.38
N GLU A 508 -7.14 10.53 -27.45
CA GLU A 508 -5.92 10.36 -26.66
C GLU A 508 -6.06 9.24 -25.62
N ALA A 509 -7.25 9.12 -25.00
CA ALA A 509 -7.47 8.20 -23.88
C ALA A 509 -7.94 6.78 -24.29
N LEU A 510 -8.61 6.62 -25.45
CA LEU A 510 -9.20 5.34 -25.88
C LEU A 510 -8.74 4.89 -27.27
N PRO A 511 -8.52 3.58 -27.48
CA PRO A 511 -8.23 3.03 -28.80
C PRO A 511 -9.46 3.13 -29.71
N SER A 512 -9.25 3.19 -31.03
CA SER A 512 -10.29 3.49 -32.03
C SER A 512 -11.52 2.58 -31.99
N TYR A 513 -11.39 1.33 -31.56
CA TYR A 513 -12.49 0.38 -31.43
C TYR A 513 -13.33 0.55 -30.15
N ALA A 514 -12.80 1.22 -29.12
CA ALA A 514 -13.49 1.43 -27.84
C ALA A 514 -14.14 2.82 -27.73
N ARG A 515 -13.88 3.71 -28.69
CA ARG A 515 -14.46 5.07 -28.75
C ARG A 515 -15.97 4.96 -29.02
N PRO A 516 -16.83 5.65 -28.25
CA PRO A 516 -18.27 5.67 -28.53
C PRO A 516 -18.55 6.22 -29.93
N VAL A 517 -19.25 5.45 -30.74
CA VAL A 517 -19.75 5.88 -32.05
C VAL A 517 -20.97 6.79 -31.88
N PHE A 518 -21.76 6.55 -30.83
CA PHE A 518 -22.91 7.36 -30.48
C PHE A 518 -22.76 7.99 -29.10
N LEU A 519 -23.19 9.24 -28.95
CA LEU A 519 -23.35 9.91 -27.67
C LEU A 519 -24.83 10.24 -27.45
N ARG A 520 -25.33 10.08 -26.24
CA ARG A 520 -26.66 10.55 -25.82
C ARG A 520 -26.48 11.48 -24.63
N LEU A 521 -26.72 12.77 -24.82
CA LEU A 521 -26.74 13.75 -23.74
C LEU A 521 -28.14 13.80 -23.15
N MET A 522 -28.23 13.71 -21.83
CA MET A 522 -29.50 13.69 -21.09
C MET A 522 -29.36 14.35 -19.72
N PRO A 523 -30.43 14.90 -19.11
CA PRO A 523 -30.32 15.61 -17.83
C PRO A 523 -29.77 14.77 -16.68
N SER A 524 -30.10 13.48 -16.65
CA SER A 524 -29.65 12.52 -15.63
C SER A 524 -29.69 11.10 -16.17
N VAL A 525 -28.81 10.23 -15.66
CA VAL A 525 -28.83 8.80 -15.97
C VAL A 525 -29.55 8.04 -14.85
N ASP A 526 -30.51 7.18 -15.19
CA ASP A 526 -31.29 6.41 -14.21
C ASP A 526 -30.39 5.46 -13.38
N THR A 527 -30.53 5.50 -12.04
CA THR A 527 -29.79 4.62 -11.11
C THR A 527 -30.71 3.78 -10.21
N THR A 528 -30.16 2.75 -9.55
CA THR A 528 -30.86 1.95 -8.51
C THR A 528 -30.72 2.57 -7.12
N GLY A 529 -31.40 2.02 -6.10
CA GLY A 529 -31.23 2.44 -4.69
C GLY A 529 -29.82 2.20 -4.09
N THR A 530 -28.91 1.56 -4.83
CA THR A 530 -27.46 1.51 -4.53
C THR A 530 -26.66 2.25 -5.61
N PHE A 531 -27.23 3.29 -6.21
CA PHE A 531 -26.58 4.16 -7.19
C PHE A 531 -25.94 3.43 -8.39
N LYS A 532 -26.48 2.27 -8.81
CA LYS A 532 -26.00 1.55 -10.02
C LYS A 532 -26.80 2.00 -11.24
N ILE A 533 -26.13 2.31 -12.33
CA ILE A 533 -26.74 2.73 -13.60
C ILE A 533 -27.61 1.62 -14.22
N GLN A 534 -28.80 1.96 -14.72
CA GLN A 534 -29.75 1.03 -15.33
C GLN A 534 -29.62 0.93 -16.87
N LYS A 535 -28.67 0.13 -17.36
CA LYS A 535 -28.33 0.05 -18.81
C LYS A 535 -29.37 -0.63 -19.72
N MET A 536 -30.24 -1.50 -19.18
CA MET A 536 -31.14 -2.33 -20.00
C MET A 536 -32.18 -1.51 -20.78
N ARG A 537 -32.70 -0.45 -20.15
CA ARG A 537 -33.60 0.50 -20.78
C ARG A 537 -32.90 1.21 -21.95
N LEU A 538 -31.73 1.79 -21.67
CA LEU A 538 -30.91 2.50 -22.66
C LEU A 538 -30.52 1.62 -23.86
N LYS A 539 -30.14 0.36 -23.60
CA LYS A 539 -29.87 -0.64 -24.66
C LYS A 539 -31.07 -0.90 -25.57
N ARG A 540 -32.29 -0.89 -25.02
CA ARG A 540 -33.53 -1.13 -25.77
C ARG A 540 -33.93 0.07 -26.61
N GLU A 541 -33.73 1.28 -26.09
CA GLU A 541 -34.04 2.53 -26.80
C GLU A 541 -33.07 2.82 -27.95
N GLY A 542 -31.82 2.36 -27.87
CA GLY A 542 -30.84 2.46 -28.95
C GLY A 542 -30.42 3.91 -29.22
N TYR A 543 -30.18 4.25 -30.50
CA TYR A 543 -29.75 5.59 -30.93
C TYR A 543 -30.84 6.35 -31.69
N LYS A 544 -32.11 5.98 -31.51
CA LYS A 544 -33.24 6.74 -32.05
C LYS A 544 -33.63 7.86 -31.08
N PRO A 545 -33.73 9.13 -31.53
CA PRO A 545 -34.30 10.19 -30.71
C PRO A 545 -35.76 9.85 -30.36
N GLN A 546 -36.11 9.76 -29.07
CA GLN A 546 -37.48 9.48 -28.62
C GLN A 546 -38.07 10.61 -27.76
N ASP A 547 -37.20 11.41 -27.13
CA ASP A 547 -37.56 12.48 -26.20
C ASP A 547 -36.86 13.77 -26.64
N MET A 548 -37.59 14.89 -26.63
CA MET A 548 -37.08 16.23 -27.00
C MET A 548 -36.06 16.78 -25.98
N SER A 549 -35.98 16.18 -24.78
CA SER A 549 -35.01 16.55 -23.74
C SER A 549 -33.65 15.85 -23.87
N GLU A 550 -33.52 14.92 -24.82
CA GLU A 550 -32.29 14.18 -25.09
C GLU A 550 -31.70 14.59 -26.45
N THR A 551 -30.38 14.61 -26.55
CA THR A 551 -29.70 14.87 -27.83
C THR A 551 -28.74 13.74 -28.14
N ILE A 552 -28.88 13.13 -29.32
CA ILE A 552 -28.04 12.03 -29.77
C ILE A 552 -27.07 12.53 -30.85
N TYR A 553 -25.80 12.14 -30.75
CA TYR A 553 -24.77 12.45 -31.73
C TYR A 553 -24.17 11.17 -32.30
N PHE A 554 -23.76 11.22 -33.57
CA PHE A 554 -23.08 10.18 -34.31
C PHE A 554 -21.66 10.64 -34.69
N LEU A 555 -20.68 9.75 -34.55
CA LEU A 555 -19.29 10.02 -34.92
C LEU A 555 -19.07 9.85 -36.42
N ASN A 556 -19.05 10.96 -37.15
CA ASN A 556 -18.69 10.97 -38.56
C ASN A 556 -17.17 10.80 -38.71
N SER A 557 -16.73 9.57 -38.93
CA SER A 557 -15.31 9.23 -38.99
C SER A 557 -14.56 9.86 -40.17
N ARG A 558 -15.26 10.32 -41.22
CA ARG A 558 -14.62 11.02 -42.35
C ARG A 558 -14.39 12.50 -42.05
N ALA A 559 -15.37 13.14 -41.42
CA ALA A 559 -15.29 14.53 -41.02
C ALA A 559 -14.47 14.73 -39.73
N GLY A 560 -14.31 13.66 -38.93
CA GLY A 560 -13.58 13.71 -37.67
C GLY A 560 -14.32 14.48 -36.58
N CYS A 561 -15.65 14.48 -36.60
CA CYS A 561 -16.50 15.20 -35.64
C CYS A 561 -17.77 14.42 -35.28
N TYR A 562 -18.41 14.80 -34.17
CA TYR A 562 -19.74 14.34 -33.80
C TYR A 562 -20.81 15.24 -34.42
N GLU A 563 -21.80 14.64 -35.09
CA GLU A 563 -22.94 15.35 -35.70
C GLU A 563 -24.26 14.87 -35.09
N PRO A 564 -25.27 15.75 -34.92
CA PRO A 564 -26.54 15.37 -34.31
C PRO A 564 -27.29 14.36 -35.20
N VAL A 565 -27.88 13.35 -34.57
CA VAL A 565 -28.72 12.35 -35.25
C VAL A 565 -30.10 12.96 -35.50
N THR A 566 -30.35 13.38 -36.75
CA THR A 566 -31.69 13.77 -37.24
C THR A 566 -32.46 12.53 -37.72
N ASP A 567 -33.77 12.68 -37.99
CA ASP A 567 -34.57 11.59 -38.57
C ASP A 567 -33.99 11.14 -39.92
N GLU A 568 -33.52 12.08 -40.76
CA GLU A 568 -32.89 11.75 -42.05
C GLU A 568 -31.57 11.00 -41.87
N LEU A 569 -30.72 11.40 -40.92
CA LEU A 569 -29.46 10.70 -40.65
C LEU A 569 -29.73 9.32 -40.04
N TYR A 570 -30.75 9.19 -39.20
CA TYR A 570 -31.18 7.92 -38.64
C TYR A 570 -31.64 6.95 -39.74
N ASP A 571 -32.50 7.40 -40.65
CA ASP A 571 -32.97 6.60 -41.79
C ASP A 571 -31.80 6.20 -42.70
N ALA A 572 -30.87 7.12 -42.99
CA ALA A 572 -29.65 6.83 -43.75
C ALA A 572 -28.74 5.79 -43.05
N ILE A 573 -28.65 5.79 -41.73
CA ILE A 573 -27.92 4.75 -40.96
C ILE A 573 -28.66 3.40 -41.05
N MET A 574 -29.99 3.42 -41.01
CA MET A 574 -30.82 2.20 -41.06
C MET A 574 -30.82 1.54 -42.45
N GLU A 575 -30.79 2.34 -43.52
CA GLU A 575 -30.69 1.90 -44.91
C GLU A 575 -29.26 1.52 -45.34
N GLY A 576 -28.26 1.86 -44.51
CA GLY A 576 -26.85 1.58 -44.77
C GLY A 576 -26.15 2.60 -45.68
N GLU A 577 -26.77 3.76 -45.93
CA GLU A 577 -26.17 4.86 -46.70
C GLU A 577 -25.18 5.68 -45.86
N ALA A 578 -25.40 5.75 -44.54
CA ALA A 578 -24.50 6.37 -43.57
C ALA A 578 -23.85 5.30 -42.69
N HIS A 579 -22.63 4.88 -43.04
CA HIS A 579 -21.85 3.93 -42.25
C HIS A 579 -20.82 4.60 -41.34
N PRO A 580 -20.52 4.01 -40.16
CA PRO A 580 -19.37 4.38 -39.34
C PRO A 580 -18.00 4.24 -40.04
N HIS A 581 -17.98 3.76 -41.30
CA HIS A 581 -16.81 3.62 -42.15
C HIS A 581 -17.11 3.71 -43.66
N GLU A 582 -16.42 4.62 -44.35
CA GLU A 582 -15.79 4.28 -45.63
C GLU A 582 -14.29 4.50 -45.52
N SER A 583 -13.54 3.44 -45.77
CA SER A 583 -12.21 3.51 -46.38
C SER A 583 -12.17 2.49 -47.51
N LYS A 584 -12.89 2.77 -48.60
CA LYS A 584 -12.70 2.06 -49.88
C LYS A 584 -12.17 3.05 -50.90
N ARG A 585 -10.96 2.78 -51.41
CA ARG A 585 -10.39 3.40 -52.61
C ARG A 585 -11.41 3.36 -53.75
N PHE A 586 -11.80 4.51 -54.32
CA PHE A 586 -12.35 4.55 -55.68
C PHE A 586 -11.83 5.74 -56.50
N LYS A 587 -11.77 5.47 -57.80
CA LYS A 587 -11.11 6.19 -58.90
C LYS A 587 -11.86 7.47 -59.29
N CYS A 588 -11.10 8.50 -59.68
CA CYS A 588 -11.56 9.66 -60.44
C CYS A 588 -12.17 9.27 -61.80
N LEU A 589 -13.10 10.11 -62.31
CA LEU A 589 -13.33 10.57 -63.71
C LEU A 589 -14.70 11.33 -63.77
N PRO A 590 -15.00 12.20 -64.75
CA PRO A 590 -14.24 13.39 -65.18
C PRO A 590 -15.11 14.63 -65.56
N CYS A 591 -14.42 15.78 -65.73
CA CYS A 591 -14.62 16.81 -66.78
C CYS A 591 -15.62 18.01 -66.65
N LEU A 592 -14.99 19.21 -66.71
CA LEU A 592 -15.27 20.44 -67.51
C LEU A 592 -16.09 21.61 -66.89
N PRO A 593 -15.89 22.89 -67.31
CA PRO A 593 -14.64 23.63 -67.60
C PRO A 593 -14.63 25.15 -67.18
N ARG A 594 -13.46 25.80 -67.40
CA ARG A 594 -13.17 27.23 -67.75
C ARG A 594 -12.81 28.30 -66.67
N ALA A 595 -11.55 28.77 -66.83
CA ALA A 595 -11.07 30.16 -67.07
C ALA A 595 -10.21 30.89 -65.98
N ASN A 596 -8.92 31.08 -66.34
CA ASN A 596 -7.94 32.17 -66.11
C ASN A 596 -7.71 32.75 -64.69
N TYR A 597 -6.48 32.94 -64.17
CA TYR A 597 -5.26 33.54 -64.76
C TYR A 597 -3.93 32.93 -64.19
N VAL A 598 -2.99 32.65 -65.11
CA VAL A 598 -1.48 32.76 -65.16
C VAL A 598 -0.69 32.93 -63.82
N THR A 599 0.46 32.30 -63.50
CA THR A 599 1.78 32.03 -64.15
C THR A 599 2.54 30.91 -63.36
N ALA A 600 3.00 29.81 -63.98
CA ALA A 600 4.34 29.52 -64.56
C ALA A 600 5.50 29.21 -63.56
N TYR A 601 5.95 27.94 -63.47
CA TYR A 601 7.12 27.42 -64.22
C TYR A 601 7.37 25.91 -63.96
N ASP A 602 7.74 25.23 -65.05
CA ASP A 602 7.94 23.80 -65.30
C ASP A 602 9.18 23.16 -64.65
N ASN A 603 9.14 21.82 -64.44
CA ASN A 603 9.97 20.88 -65.21
C ASN A 603 9.66 19.38 -64.95
N SER A 604 8.89 18.80 -65.88
CA SER A 604 9.13 17.61 -66.73
C SER A 604 9.77 16.28 -66.21
N PRO A 605 9.42 15.12 -66.85
CA PRO A 605 9.21 13.82 -66.18
C PRO A 605 9.84 12.60 -66.91
N SER A 606 9.25 11.40 -66.73
CA SER A 606 9.23 10.18 -67.59
C SER A 606 10.11 8.98 -67.13
N ASN A 607 9.81 7.70 -67.36
CA ASN A 607 8.64 6.99 -67.90
C ASN A 607 8.74 5.45 -67.61
N LEU A 608 7.57 4.83 -67.42
CA LEU A 608 7.03 3.57 -67.97
C LEU A 608 7.87 2.26 -68.22
N ASN A 609 7.42 1.19 -67.53
CA ASN A 609 6.66 -0.03 -68.00
C ASN A 609 7.30 -1.34 -68.55
N LYS A 610 6.58 -2.44 -68.16
CA LYS A 610 6.37 -3.78 -68.79
C LYS A 610 7.50 -4.82 -68.62
N HIS A 611 7.30 -6.15 -68.54
CA HIS A 611 6.18 -7.11 -68.68
C HIS A 611 6.54 -8.43 -67.94
N VAL A 612 5.58 -9.37 -67.88
CA VAL A 612 5.58 -10.69 -67.21
C VAL A 612 5.97 -11.82 -68.20
N GLU A 613 6.72 -12.86 -67.79
CA GLU A 613 6.40 -14.30 -68.01
C GLU A 613 7.46 -15.32 -67.50
N ARG A 614 6.93 -16.40 -66.88
CA ARG A 614 7.30 -17.83 -66.75
C ARG A 614 8.75 -18.36 -66.90
N GLY A 615 9.15 -19.19 -65.92
CA GLY A 615 9.51 -20.61 -66.17
C GLY A 615 10.98 -21.09 -66.04
N GLN A 616 11.21 -21.99 -65.07
CA GLN A 616 12.15 -23.14 -65.06
C GLN A 616 13.70 -23.00 -64.94
N THR A 617 14.19 -23.60 -63.83
CA THR A 617 15.34 -24.54 -63.64
C THR A 617 16.79 -24.20 -64.03
N ASN A 618 17.63 -24.32 -62.98
CA ASN A 618 18.95 -24.97 -62.87
C ASN A 618 20.25 -24.38 -63.48
N GLU A 619 21.31 -24.59 -62.69
CA GLU A 619 22.76 -24.63 -62.99
C GLU A 619 23.60 -23.33 -63.03
N GLY A 620 24.39 -23.15 -61.96
CA GLY A 620 25.83 -23.47 -62.01
C GLY A 620 26.84 -22.42 -62.52
N GLY A 621 27.55 -21.78 -61.56
CA GLY A 621 28.94 -21.26 -61.68
C GLY A 621 29.13 -20.01 -62.56
N GLY A 622 29.94 -19.00 -62.24
CA GLY A 622 30.96 -18.75 -61.24
C GLY A 622 31.89 -17.67 -61.83
N GLY A 623 32.39 -16.71 -61.03
CA GLY A 623 33.51 -15.84 -61.46
C GLY A 623 33.45 -14.35 -61.12
N GLN A 624 34.04 -14.01 -59.96
CA GLN A 624 34.91 -12.84 -59.65
C GLN A 624 34.51 -11.37 -59.96
N ARG A 625 34.28 -10.62 -58.85
CA ARG A 625 34.88 -9.33 -58.36
C ARG A 625 35.24 -8.22 -59.40
N SER A 626 34.93 -6.93 -59.26
CA SER A 626 34.71 -6.06 -58.07
C SER A 626 34.29 -4.60 -58.44
N GLU A 627 33.63 -3.89 -57.50
CA GLU A 627 33.46 -2.41 -57.33
C GLU A 627 32.52 -1.64 -58.30
N LYS A 628 31.65 -0.68 -57.95
CA LYS A 628 31.27 0.07 -56.71
C LYS A 628 29.93 0.85 -56.95
N MET A 629 29.10 1.00 -55.88
CA MET A 629 28.03 2.01 -55.59
C MET A 629 26.78 2.10 -56.53
N THR A 630 25.50 2.01 -56.10
CA THR A 630 24.78 2.73 -55.02
C THR A 630 23.40 2.10 -54.66
N SER A 631 23.05 2.12 -53.35
CA SER A 631 21.72 2.18 -52.67
C SER A 631 20.66 1.03 -52.70
N CYS A 632 20.05 0.85 -51.51
CA CYS A 632 18.86 0.07 -51.10
C CYS A 632 19.06 -1.46 -50.91
N THR A 633 19.05 -2.02 -49.70
CA THR A 633 17.83 -2.23 -48.90
C THR A 633 18.16 -2.75 -47.49
N LEU A 634 17.40 -2.27 -46.50
CA LEU A 634 17.33 -2.71 -45.10
C LEU A 634 16.83 -4.17 -44.98
N ARG A 635 17.69 -5.17 -45.23
CA ARG A 635 17.40 -6.58 -44.91
C ARG A 635 18.61 -7.44 -44.53
N GLU A 636 19.73 -6.82 -44.15
CA GLU A 636 20.95 -7.52 -43.72
C GLU A 636 21.62 -6.96 -42.44
N MET A 637 20.84 -6.37 -41.52
CA MET A 637 21.30 -6.15 -40.14
C MET A 637 20.69 -7.11 -39.10
N GLU A 638 19.94 -8.13 -39.54
CA GLU A 638 19.39 -9.17 -38.66
C GLU A 638 20.04 -10.55 -38.80
N LYS A 639 20.93 -10.78 -39.79
CA LYS A 639 21.55 -12.10 -40.00
C LYS A 639 22.97 -12.28 -39.45
N THR A 640 23.67 -11.21 -39.07
CA THR A 640 25.03 -11.30 -38.49
C THR A 640 25.05 -11.39 -36.96
N ASN A 641 23.89 -11.40 -36.31
CA ASN A 641 23.77 -11.61 -34.85
C ASN A 641 23.27 -13.02 -34.49
N GLU A 642 22.86 -13.85 -35.46
CA GLU A 642 22.42 -15.23 -35.23
C GLU A 642 23.54 -16.27 -35.36
N ASP A 643 24.55 -16.08 -36.22
CA ASP A 643 25.62 -17.08 -36.39
C ASP A 643 26.77 -16.99 -35.36
N LEU A 644 26.99 -15.80 -34.77
CA LEU A 644 27.88 -15.65 -33.60
C LEU A 644 27.21 -16.07 -32.30
N LYS A 645 25.87 -16.02 -32.24
CA LYS A 645 25.09 -16.62 -31.15
C LYS A 645 24.95 -18.13 -31.30
N ARG A 646 24.84 -18.69 -32.52
CA ARG A 646 24.79 -20.16 -32.72
C ARG A 646 26.10 -20.88 -32.38
N ARG A 647 27.26 -20.29 -32.65
CA ARG A 647 28.55 -20.93 -32.32
C ARG A 647 28.95 -20.91 -30.84
N THR A 648 28.26 -20.14 -29.99
CA THR A 648 28.40 -20.24 -28.53
C THR A 648 27.24 -21.00 -27.86
N TRP A 649 26.15 -21.29 -28.59
CA TRP A 649 24.98 -21.98 -28.05
C TRP A 649 25.02 -23.52 -28.19
N GLU A 650 25.89 -24.07 -29.04
CA GLU A 650 26.03 -25.53 -29.19
C GLU A 650 27.14 -26.17 -28.33
N ARG A 651 27.74 -25.44 -27.39
CA ARG A 651 28.72 -26.03 -26.44
C ARG A 651 28.34 -26.02 -24.96
N ARG A 652 27.22 -25.41 -24.55
CA ARG A 652 26.68 -25.58 -23.18
C ARG A 652 25.15 -25.46 -23.22
N GLY A 653 24.46 -26.59 -23.32
CA GLY A 653 23.00 -26.66 -23.28
C GLY A 653 22.41 -26.13 -21.97
N GLY A 654 21.24 -25.48 -22.03
CA GLY A 654 20.54 -25.07 -20.81
C GLY A 654 19.41 -24.03 -20.92
N GLY A 655 18.59 -24.02 -21.97
CA GLY A 655 17.43 -23.11 -22.10
C GLY A 655 16.31 -23.27 -21.04
N ASN A 656 16.35 -24.34 -20.23
CA ASN A 656 15.35 -24.59 -19.19
C ASN A 656 15.60 -23.84 -17.86
N GLY A 657 16.81 -23.31 -17.63
CA GLY A 657 17.16 -22.67 -16.34
C GLY A 657 16.47 -21.33 -16.10
N PHE A 658 16.34 -20.50 -17.13
CA PHE A 658 15.86 -19.11 -16.98
C PHE A 658 14.33 -19.01 -16.82
N ARG A 659 13.56 -19.86 -17.52
CA ARG A 659 12.10 -19.99 -17.32
C ARG A 659 11.77 -20.64 -15.97
N LYS A 660 12.65 -21.51 -15.47
CA LYS A 660 12.53 -22.16 -14.16
C LYS A 660 12.82 -21.16 -13.03
N LEU A 661 13.86 -20.33 -13.13
CA LEU A 661 14.18 -19.28 -12.16
C LEU A 661 13.10 -18.18 -12.08
N LYS A 662 12.50 -17.79 -13.22
CA LYS A 662 11.40 -16.82 -13.27
C LYS A 662 10.14 -17.36 -12.57
N ARG A 663 9.77 -18.63 -12.87
CA ARG A 663 8.70 -19.34 -12.14
C ARG A 663 9.02 -19.47 -10.65
N GLU A 664 10.26 -19.77 -10.26
CA GLU A 664 10.66 -19.94 -8.85
C GLU A 664 10.61 -18.62 -8.05
N LYS A 665 10.95 -17.47 -8.66
CA LYS A 665 10.74 -16.14 -8.06
C LYS A 665 9.26 -15.78 -7.91
N GLU A 666 8.45 -16.05 -8.92
CA GLU A 666 6.99 -15.88 -8.87
C GLU A 666 6.38 -16.75 -7.75
N TRP A 667 6.87 -17.98 -7.61
CA TRP A 667 6.48 -18.89 -6.53
C TRP A 667 6.75 -18.34 -5.13
N LEU A 668 7.91 -17.69 -4.93
CA LEU A 668 8.29 -17.10 -3.64
C LEU A 668 7.38 -15.91 -3.28
N ILE A 669 7.07 -15.05 -4.25
CA ILE A 669 6.19 -13.87 -4.05
C ILE A 669 4.80 -14.30 -3.60
N HIS A 670 4.24 -15.33 -4.25
CA HIS A 670 2.91 -15.84 -3.93
C HIS A 670 2.87 -16.56 -2.57
N ALA A 671 3.95 -17.27 -2.21
CA ALA A 671 4.08 -17.89 -0.90
C ALA A 671 4.14 -16.83 0.21
N VAL A 672 4.86 -15.72 -0.01
CA VAL A 672 4.94 -14.57 0.91
C VAL A 672 3.59 -13.84 1.01
N MET A 673 2.88 -13.63 -0.09
CA MET A 673 1.54 -13.01 -0.08
C MET A 673 0.51 -13.89 0.64
N PHE A 674 0.48 -15.19 0.34
CA PHE A 674 -0.40 -16.14 1.03
C PHE A 674 -0.06 -16.24 2.52
N TRP A 675 1.23 -16.30 2.86
CA TRP A 675 1.67 -16.29 4.25
C TRP A 675 1.27 -14.98 4.94
N ARG A 676 1.46 -13.80 4.34
CA ARG A 676 0.98 -12.50 4.86
C ARG A 676 -0.54 -12.46 5.07
N MET A 677 -1.32 -13.10 4.20
CA MET A 677 -2.78 -13.19 4.30
C MET A 677 -3.22 -14.09 5.47
N VAL A 678 -2.66 -15.31 5.56
CA VAL A 678 -2.98 -16.28 6.63
C VAL A 678 -2.38 -15.87 7.97
N SER A 679 -1.28 -15.11 7.96
CA SER A 679 -0.56 -14.70 9.16
C SER A 679 -1.19 -13.55 9.91
N ARG A 680 -1.93 -12.67 9.23
CA ARG A 680 -2.57 -11.51 9.88
C ARG A 680 -3.97 -11.79 10.41
N TYR A 681 -4.69 -12.83 9.94
CA TYR A 681 -6.12 -12.99 10.27
C TYR A 681 -6.57 -14.47 10.40
N PRO A 682 -7.11 -14.90 11.56
CA PRO A 682 -7.43 -16.31 11.85
C PRO A 682 -8.79 -16.80 11.29
N CYS A 683 -9.36 -16.16 10.27
CA CYS A 683 -10.77 -16.37 9.89
C CYS A 683 -11.08 -17.38 8.79
N PHE A 684 -10.08 -18.02 8.19
CA PHE A 684 -10.33 -19.15 7.29
C PHE A 684 -10.36 -20.45 8.10
N PRO A 685 -11.50 -21.16 8.20
CA PRO A 685 -11.58 -22.48 8.80
C PRO A 685 -10.81 -23.45 7.91
N VAL A 686 -9.62 -23.82 8.36
CA VAL A 686 -8.78 -24.80 7.68
C VAL A 686 -9.04 -26.15 8.30
N ASP A 687 -9.45 -27.12 7.48
CA ASP A 687 -9.25 -28.54 7.78
C ASP A 687 -7.73 -28.77 7.80
N SER A 688 -7.14 -28.71 9.00
CA SER A 688 -5.68 -28.77 9.19
C SER A 688 -5.08 -30.04 8.58
N ALA A 689 -5.86 -31.12 8.49
CA ALA A 689 -5.43 -32.37 7.87
C ALA A 689 -5.30 -32.25 6.35
N ARG A 690 -6.20 -31.54 5.67
CA ARG A 690 -6.11 -31.26 4.23
C ARG A 690 -5.01 -30.25 3.89
N LEU A 691 -4.84 -29.18 4.66
CA LEU A 691 -3.74 -28.24 4.45
C LEU A 691 -2.40 -28.91 4.71
N THR A 692 -2.28 -29.72 5.76
CA THR A 692 -1.08 -30.50 6.04
C THR A 692 -0.85 -31.56 4.95
N ALA A 693 -1.89 -32.23 4.44
CA ALA A 693 -1.75 -33.21 3.35
C ALA A 693 -1.41 -32.56 1.99
N VAL A 694 -1.87 -31.33 1.72
CA VAL A 694 -1.50 -30.55 0.53
C VAL A 694 -0.08 -30.02 0.66
N LEU A 695 0.30 -29.51 1.83
CA LEU A 695 1.68 -29.09 2.15
C LEU A 695 2.65 -30.28 2.16
N CYS A 696 2.22 -31.47 2.59
CA CYS A 696 2.99 -32.72 2.52
C CYS A 696 3.09 -33.26 1.08
N ARG A 697 2.03 -33.18 0.26
CA ARG A 697 2.11 -33.55 -1.18
C ARG A 697 2.90 -32.53 -2.02
N LEU A 698 2.89 -31.26 -1.64
CA LEU A 698 3.76 -30.20 -2.17
C LEU A 698 5.21 -30.44 -1.77
N LYS A 699 5.44 -30.81 -0.50
CA LYS A 699 6.74 -31.29 0.01
C LYS A 699 7.21 -32.49 -0.83
N ASP A 700 6.39 -33.50 -1.11
CA ASP A 700 6.80 -34.66 -1.93
C ASP A 700 7.14 -34.32 -3.39
N LYS A 701 6.43 -33.35 -4.00
CA LYS A 701 6.74 -32.86 -5.36
C LYS A 701 8.02 -32.01 -5.41
N VAL A 702 8.30 -31.26 -4.34
CA VAL A 702 9.55 -30.50 -4.18
C VAL A 702 10.73 -31.43 -3.83
N VAL A 703 10.49 -32.45 -3.00
CA VAL A 703 11.44 -33.48 -2.55
C VAL A 703 11.88 -34.41 -3.69
N LYS A 704 11.00 -34.76 -4.64
CA LYS A 704 11.40 -35.56 -5.82
C LYS A 704 12.37 -34.86 -6.77
N VAL A 705 12.46 -33.53 -6.74
CA VAL A 705 13.36 -32.74 -7.61
C VAL A 705 14.66 -32.40 -6.88
N TYR A 706 14.69 -32.50 -5.56
CA TYR A 706 15.86 -32.22 -4.72
C TYR A 706 16.06 -33.37 -3.72
N ASN A 707 16.71 -34.44 -4.18
CA ASN A 707 17.20 -35.49 -3.29
C ASN A 707 18.73 -35.38 -3.16
N LYS A 708 19.16 -34.84 -2.02
CA LYS A 708 20.10 -35.52 -1.12
C LYS A 708 19.85 -35.03 0.32
N ASP A 709 19.59 -36.01 1.17
CA ASP A 709 19.49 -36.03 2.64
C ASP A 709 18.27 -35.39 3.32
N LEU A 710 17.23 -36.22 3.45
CA LEU A 710 15.98 -35.98 4.18
C LEU A 710 15.70 -37.10 5.17
N SER A 711 16.44 -37.11 6.28
CA SER A 711 16.05 -37.81 7.53
C SER A 711 15.50 -36.85 8.60
N CYS A 712 15.50 -35.53 8.35
CA CYS A 712 15.10 -34.50 9.33
C CYS A 712 13.61 -34.09 9.30
N PHE A 713 12.85 -34.48 8.27
CA PHE A 713 11.53 -33.86 8.03
C PHE A 713 10.33 -34.61 8.61
N ASP A 714 10.50 -35.85 9.07
CA ASP A 714 9.44 -36.59 9.78
C ASP A 714 9.40 -36.26 11.28
N ALA A 715 10.50 -35.76 11.84
CA ALA A 715 10.56 -35.31 13.24
C ALA A 715 9.92 -33.92 13.47
N MET A 716 9.79 -33.10 12.43
CA MET A 716 9.26 -31.72 12.54
C MET A 716 7.74 -31.61 12.52
N ALA A 717 7.01 -32.61 12.00
CA ALA A 717 5.54 -32.55 11.92
C ALA A 717 4.83 -32.95 13.23
N LYS A 718 5.58 -33.47 14.22
CA LYS A 718 5.03 -33.97 15.50
C LYS A 718 5.40 -33.16 16.75
N SER A 719 6.24 -32.13 16.66
CA SER A 719 6.64 -31.33 17.84
C SER A 719 6.05 -29.92 17.80
N GLY A 720 5.07 -29.66 18.67
CA GLY A 720 4.64 -28.29 18.99
C GLY A 720 5.77 -27.56 19.70
N LYS A 721 6.29 -26.49 19.09
CA LYS A 721 7.48 -25.78 19.57
C LYS A 721 7.17 -24.60 20.50
N ALA A 722 7.96 -24.36 21.54
CA ALA A 722 7.82 -23.29 22.53
C ALA A 722 9.07 -22.38 22.61
N LEU A 723 8.89 -21.10 22.94
CA LEU A 723 9.96 -20.08 22.99
C LEU A 723 9.82 -19.23 24.28
N TYR A 724 10.93 -18.87 24.92
CA TYR A 724 10.96 -18.03 26.13
C TYR A 724 11.66 -16.68 25.86
N ILE A 725 11.09 -15.58 26.36
CA ILE A 725 11.61 -14.20 26.26
C ILE A 725 11.47 -13.53 27.64
N HIS A 726 12.57 -12.99 28.19
CA HIS A 726 12.61 -12.36 29.52
C HIS A 726 12.11 -10.89 29.51
N PRO A 727 11.51 -10.34 30.59
CA PRO A 727 10.70 -9.11 30.53
C PRO A 727 11.40 -7.73 30.57
N ASP A 728 12.73 -7.64 30.53
CA ASP A 728 13.45 -6.34 30.62
C ASP A 728 13.82 -5.75 29.25
N THR A 729 13.22 -6.27 28.17
CA THR A 729 13.44 -5.82 26.79
C THR A 729 12.54 -4.65 26.43
N ILE A 730 13.13 -3.47 26.17
CA ILE A 730 12.44 -2.38 25.45
C ILE A 730 12.42 -2.78 23.97
N PHE A 731 11.23 -3.05 23.42
CA PHE A 731 11.08 -3.32 21.99
C PHE A 731 10.85 -2.00 21.22
N TYR A 732 11.82 -1.61 20.40
CA TYR A 732 11.53 -0.86 19.17
C TYR A 732 11.06 -1.88 18.12
N PRO A 733 9.81 -1.83 17.62
CA PRO A 733 9.20 -2.90 16.85
C PRO A 733 9.71 -2.95 15.41
N SER A 734 10.92 -3.48 15.25
CA SER A 734 11.41 -3.93 13.95
C SER A 734 11.48 -5.47 13.86
N LEU A 735 11.51 -6.15 15.01
CA LEU A 735 11.10 -7.54 15.14
C LEU A 735 9.56 -7.63 15.25
N ARG A 736 8.88 -7.90 14.13
CA ARG A 736 7.48 -8.31 14.19
C ARG A 736 7.36 -9.75 14.69
N PHE A 737 7.40 -9.94 16.01
CA PHE A 737 6.57 -11.00 16.58
C PHE A 737 5.12 -10.53 16.42
N ARG A 738 4.28 -11.34 15.76
CA ARG A 738 2.86 -11.01 15.58
C ARG A 738 2.25 -10.61 16.94
N PRO A 739 1.78 -9.36 17.11
CA PRO A 739 1.03 -8.97 18.28
C PRO A 739 -0.45 -9.28 17.99
N ASP A 740 -0.80 -10.56 17.99
CA ASP A 740 -2.19 -11.02 17.98
C ASP A 740 -2.22 -12.42 18.56
N LEU A 741 -2.24 -12.53 19.90
CA LEU A 741 -2.58 -13.75 20.64
C LEU A 741 -2.82 -13.42 22.13
N SER A 742 -3.99 -12.87 22.44
CA SER A 742 -4.64 -13.20 23.71
C SER A 742 -5.28 -14.60 23.54
N CYS A 743 -4.58 -15.61 24.04
CA CYS A 743 -5.04 -16.97 24.37
C CYS A 743 -5.90 -17.75 23.34
N LEU A 744 -5.27 -18.63 22.56
CA LEU A 744 -5.51 -20.09 22.63
C LEU A 744 -4.45 -20.89 21.84
N GLN A 745 -3.88 -21.86 22.53
CA GLN A 745 -2.71 -22.70 22.25
C GLN A 745 -2.62 -23.33 20.84
N VAL A 746 -1.52 -23.07 20.11
CA VAL A 746 -0.53 -24.08 19.66
C VAL A 746 0.83 -23.36 19.48
N GLY A 747 1.77 -23.61 20.39
CA GLY A 747 3.09 -22.98 20.50
C GLY A 747 3.15 -21.87 21.55
N LYS A 748 3.49 -22.19 22.80
CA LYS A 748 3.58 -21.22 23.91
C LYS A 748 4.83 -20.36 23.73
N VAL A 749 4.67 -19.07 23.40
CA VAL A 749 5.61 -18.04 23.84
C VAL A 749 5.17 -17.61 25.23
N ARG A 750 5.91 -17.97 26.28
CA ARG A 750 5.54 -17.66 27.67
C ARG A 750 6.35 -16.45 28.13
N CYS A 751 5.80 -15.25 28.01
CA CYS A 751 6.35 -14.05 28.65
C CYS A 751 5.73 -13.94 30.05
N LEU A 752 6.45 -14.36 31.08
CA LEU A 752 6.00 -14.23 32.47
C LEU A 752 6.35 -12.83 32.97
N ARG A 753 5.44 -11.87 32.82
CA ARG A 753 5.46 -10.66 33.64
C ARG A 753 5.13 -11.10 35.06
N ARG A 754 6.12 -11.13 35.95
CA ARG A 754 5.85 -11.38 37.38
C ARG A 754 5.08 -10.17 37.90
N GLU A 755 3.75 -10.23 37.87
CA GLU A 755 2.90 -9.36 38.66
C GLU A 755 3.30 -9.55 40.12
N ARG A 756 4.09 -8.62 40.65
CA ARG A 756 4.21 -8.47 42.09
C ARG A 756 2.88 -7.89 42.58
N GLU A 757 1.94 -8.77 42.87
CA GLU A 757 0.83 -8.44 43.77
C GLU A 757 1.40 -7.89 45.09
N GLY A 758 0.94 -6.70 45.47
CA GLY A 758 0.68 -6.36 46.87
C GLY A 758 1.82 -6.38 47.90
N LYS A 759 3.11 -6.35 47.53
CA LYS A 759 4.20 -6.12 48.52
C LYS A 759 4.86 -4.77 48.29
N LYS A 760 4.71 -3.89 49.31
CA LYS A 760 5.37 -2.58 49.47
C LYS A 760 6.71 -2.55 48.72
N LYS A 761 6.86 -1.63 47.75
CA LYS A 761 8.13 -1.32 47.10
C LYS A 761 9.16 -1.00 48.19
N LYS A 762 9.98 -1.98 48.56
CA LYS A 762 11.32 -1.69 49.06
C LYS A 762 12.00 -0.96 47.92
N LYS A 763 12.35 0.31 48.15
CA LYS A 763 13.24 1.09 47.30
C LYS A 763 14.48 0.21 47.11
N MET A 764 14.65 -0.36 45.92
CA MET A 764 15.90 -1.01 45.55
C MET A 764 16.87 0.16 45.31
N ASP A 765 18.00 0.16 46.00
CA ASP A 765 18.98 1.23 45.89
C ASP A 765 19.35 1.44 44.42
N ARG A 766 19.38 2.72 43.99
CA ARG A 766 19.51 3.11 42.58
C ARG A 766 20.92 2.87 42.01
N ALA A 767 21.87 2.43 42.83
CA ALA A 767 23.26 2.17 42.48
C ALA A 767 23.83 1.03 43.35
N PHE A 768 24.76 0.25 42.81
CA PHE A 768 25.56 -0.71 43.59
C PHE A 768 26.67 0.02 44.37
N GLU A 769 27.11 -0.53 45.50
CA GLU A 769 28.26 0.00 46.25
C GLU A 769 29.48 0.07 45.30
N ASP A 770 30.20 1.20 45.32
CA ASP A 770 31.35 1.52 44.45
C ASP A 770 31.03 1.85 42.97
N GLU A 771 29.78 2.13 42.60
CA GLU A 771 29.48 2.69 41.27
C GLU A 771 29.89 4.18 41.15
N ALA A 772 30.78 4.50 40.20
CA ALA A 772 31.19 5.88 39.89
C ALA A 772 30.18 6.61 39.00
N GLY A 773 29.23 5.89 38.39
CA GLY A 773 28.24 6.44 37.47
C GLY A 773 27.32 5.34 36.89
N PRO A 774 26.26 5.73 36.16
CA PRO A 774 25.24 4.80 35.66
C PRO A 774 25.76 3.77 34.64
N LYS A 775 26.90 4.07 34.00
CA LYS A 775 27.59 3.19 33.04
C LYS A 775 28.79 2.45 33.65
N HIS A 776 29.07 2.60 34.96
CA HIS A 776 30.09 1.81 35.63
C HIS A 776 29.58 0.38 35.87
N TRP A 777 30.26 -0.62 35.29
CA TRP A 777 29.94 -2.03 35.46
C TRP A 777 30.89 -2.69 36.46
N ASN A 778 30.54 -2.63 37.75
CA ASN A 778 31.31 -3.29 38.80
C ASN A 778 30.94 -4.79 38.94
N ASN A 779 31.76 -5.54 39.69
CA ASN A 779 31.54 -6.98 39.90
C ASN A 779 30.14 -7.32 40.46
N PRO A 780 29.60 -6.60 41.48
CA PRO A 780 28.23 -6.82 41.95
C PRO A 780 27.15 -6.69 40.87
N ARG A 781 27.29 -5.72 39.95
CA ARG A 781 26.34 -5.52 38.85
C ARG A 781 26.41 -6.63 37.81
N TYR A 782 27.62 -7.05 37.42
CA TYR A 782 27.79 -8.22 36.54
C TYR A 782 27.19 -9.47 37.18
N GLU A 783 27.45 -9.70 38.47
CA GLU A 783 26.87 -10.83 39.19
C GLU A 783 25.34 -10.77 39.21
N HIS A 784 24.76 -9.59 39.40
CA HIS A 784 23.32 -9.40 39.36
C HIS A 784 22.71 -9.77 38.00
N VAL A 785 23.29 -9.26 36.90
CA VAL A 785 22.82 -9.55 35.54
C VAL A 785 23.00 -11.03 35.18
N MET A 786 24.12 -11.64 35.55
CA MET A 786 24.35 -13.07 35.36
C MET A 786 23.31 -13.93 36.09
N LYS A 787 22.96 -13.58 37.34
CA LYS A 787 21.89 -14.27 38.08
C LYS A 787 20.53 -14.13 37.39
N LEU A 788 20.21 -12.95 36.84
CA LEU A 788 18.97 -12.75 36.07
C LEU A 788 18.96 -13.58 34.78
N ARG A 789 20.06 -13.58 34.02
CA ARG A 789 20.20 -14.39 32.80
C ARG A 789 20.14 -15.88 33.08
N GLN A 790 20.74 -16.33 34.19
CA GLN A 790 20.65 -17.71 34.64
C GLN A 790 19.20 -18.09 34.98
N ALA A 791 18.51 -17.28 35.79
CA ALA A 791 17.11 -17.51 36.13
C ALA A 791 16.23 -17.56 34.86
N ALA A 792 16.52 -16.74 33.86
CA ALA A 792 15.84 -16.75 32.58
C ALA A 792 16.10 -18.06 31.80
N LEU A 793 17.34 -18.54 31.74
CA LEU A 793 17.72 -19.80 31.11
C LEU A 793 17.07 -21.00 31.81
N ASP A 794 17.06 -21.03 33.13
CA ASP A 794 16.43 -22.09 33.92
C ASP A 794 14.93 -22.08 33.74
N THR A 795 14.28 -20.90 33.74
CA THR A 795 12.86 -20.78 33.44
C THR A 795 12.55 -21.30 32.02
N ALA A 796 13.39 -20.97 31.02
CA ALA A 796 13.23 -21.46 29.66
C ALA A 796 13.27 -22.99 29.59
N ARG A 797 14.21 -23.60 30.34
CA ARG A 797 14.30 -25.06 30.48
C ARG A 797 13.10 -25.65 31.20
N GLU A 798 12.63 -25.03 32.29
CA GLU A 798 11.48 -25.49 33.07
C GLU A 798 10.18 -25.49 32.26
N ILE A 799 9.98 -24.51 31.38
CA ILE A 799 8.80 -24.45 30.50
C ILE A 799 8.95 -25.24 29.20
N TRP A 800 10.06 -25.98 29.06
CA TRP A 800 10.41 -26.79 27.89
C TRP A 800 10.43 -25.96 26.59
N ALA A 801 11.06 -24.78 26.64
CA ALA A 801 11.30 -23.99 25.44
C ALA A 801 12.33 -24.72 24.55
N ASP A 802 12.09 -24.71 23.24
CA ASP A 802 13.02 -25.25 22.24
C ASP A 802 14.21 -24.32 22.00
N TYR A 803 14.00 -23.02 22.15
CA TYR A 803 15.01 -22.01 21.94
C TYR A 803 14.95 -20.94 23.03
N PHE A 804 16.10 -20.31 23.26
CA PHE A 804 16.26 -19.20 24.18
C PHE A 804 16.99 -18.06 23.46
N LEU A 805 16.31 -16.93 23.27
CA LEU A 805 16.88 -15.73 22.63
C LEU A 805 17.32 -14.76 23.71
N VAL A 806 18.59 -14.37 23.68
CA VAL A 806 19.12 -13.24 24.44
C VAL A 806 19.18 -12.03 23.51
N ALA A 807 18.69 -10.89 23.96
CA ALA A 807 18.71 -9.62 23.23
C ALA A 807 18.78 -8.43 24.20
N ASP A 808 19.79 -7.58 24.06
CA ASP A 808 19.83 -6.30 24.79
C ASP A 808 18.74 -5.35 24.30
N CYS A 809 18.24 -4.49 25.20
CA CYS A 809 17.07 -3.63 24.97
C CYS A 809 17.32 -2.48 23.99
N ASP A 810 18.57 -2.18 23.71
CA ASP A 810 19.05 -1.12 22.83
C ASP A 810 19.50 -1.67 21.46
N ASN A 811 19.41 -2.99 21.22
CA ASN A 811 19.63 -3.58 19.90
C ASN A 811 18.40 -3.42 19.00
N LEU A 812 18.62 -2.92 17.78
CA LEU A 812 17.57 -2.64 16.79
C LEU A 812 17.53 -3.73 15.72
N LEU A 813 16.69 -4.75 15.91
CA LEU A 813 16.58 -5.89 15.00
C LEU A 813 15.67 -5.59 13.80
N THR A 814 16.26 -5.06 12.72
CA THR A 814 15.55 -4.60 11.52
C THR A 814 15.01 -5.72 10.63
N ASN A 815 15.61 -6.90 10.69
CA ASN A 815 15.19 -8.05 9.90
C ASN A 815 14.07 -8.82 10.62
N GLN A 816 12.84 -8.73 10.08
CA GLN A 816 11.65 -9.38 10.67
C GLN A 816 11.75 -10.91 10.75
N ASP A 817 12.63 -11.53 9.95
CA ASP A 817 12.81 -12.97 9.87
C ASP A 817 14.07 -13.46 10.60
N VAL A 818 14.74 -12.59 11.37
CA VAL A 818 16.02 -12.91 12.05
C VAL A 818 15.94 -14.21 12.85
N LEU A 819 14.87 -14.44 13.61
CA LEU A 819 14.71 -15.67 14.40
C LEU A 819 14.68 -16.92 13.52
N TRP A 820 13.88 -16.90 12.44
CA TRP A 820 13.78 -18.03 11.52
C TRP A 820 15.10 -18.30 10.81
N LYS A 821 15.81 -17.24 10.40
CA LYS A 821 17.10 -17.35 9.73
C LYS A 821 18.15 -17.98 10.66
N LEU A 822 18.23 -17.54 11.91
CA LEU A 822 19.12 -18.12 12.92
C LEU A 822 18.77 -19.58 13.23
N MET A 823 17.49 -19.91 13.40
CA MET A 823 17.04 -21.30 13.57
C MET A 823 17.42 -22.20 12.38
N THR A 824 17.44 -21.66 11.17
CA THR A 824 17.80 -22.40 9.96
C THR A 824 19.28 -22.76 9.89
N GLU A 825 20.16 -21.98 10.54
CA GLU A 825 21.59 -22.33 10.64
C GLU A 825 21.82 -23.60 11.47
N ASN A 826 20.84 -24.03 12.28
CA ASN A 826 20.89 -25.25 13.08
C ASN A 826 22.16 -25.35 13.95
N ASN A 827 22.61 -24.23 14.49
CA ASN A 827 23.75 -24.13 15.41
C ASN A 827 23.26 -24.10 16.87
N THR A 828 24.09 -24.57 17.81
CA THR A 828 23.71 -24.57 19.24
C THR A 828 23.62 -23.17 19.79
N ILE A 829 24.57 -22.29 19.43
CA ILE A 829 24.54 -20.86 19.72
C ILE A 829 24.83 -20.11 18.42
N VAL A 830 23.94 -19.21 18.01
CA VAL A 830 24.13 -18.40 16.80
C VAL A 830 23.63 -16.97 16.99
N ALA A 831 24.47 -16.01 16.63
CA ALA A 831 24.13 -14.59 16.63
C ALA A 831 23.85 -14.08 15.21
N PRO A 832 22.88 -13.17 15.05
CA PRO A 832 22.83 -12.32 13.87
C PRO A 832 23.95 -11.29 13.96
N MET A 833 24.74 -11.09 12.91
CA MET A 833 25.69 -9.99 12.88
C MET A 833 24.92 -8.67 12.82
N LEU A 834 25.11 -7.84 13.83
CA LEU A 834 24.50 -6.52 13.93
C LEU A 834 25.49 -5.43 13.49
N GLU A 835 24.97 -4.40 12.84
CA GLU A 835 25.75 -3.24 12.36
C GLU A 835 25.85 -2.17 13.46
N SER A 836 27.07 -1.76 13.80
CA SER A 836 27.34 -0.58 14.63
C SER A 836 28.14 0.46 13.86
N ARG A 837 28.34 1.63 14.48
CA ARG A 837 29.41 2.57 14.15
C ARG A 837 30.78 1.91 14.38
N ALA A 838 31.78 2.39 13.63
CA ALA A 838 33.18 2.00 13.74
C ALA A 838 33.44 0.49 13.58
N ALA A 839 34.50 -0.01 14.24
CA ALA A 839 34.92 -1.39 14.15
C ALA A 839 34.29 -2.28 15.22
N TYR A 840 33.34 -1.77 16.03
CA TYR A 840 32.63 -2.57 17.02
C TYR A 840 31.68 -3.60 16.38
N SER A 841 31.38 -4.70 17.09
CA SER A 841 30.46 -5.74 16.61
C SER A 841 30.04 -6.66 17.74
N ASN A 842 28.91 -7.35 17.59
CA ASN A 842 28.41 -8.33 18.56
C ASN A 842 29.10 -9.71 18.55
N PHE A 843 30.34 -9.79 18.07
CA PHE A 843 31.14 -11.01 18.04
C PHE A 843 32.63 -10.72 18.13
N TRP A 844 33.41 -11.68 18.63
CA TRP A 844 34.86 -11.64 18.64
C TRP A 844 35.43 -12.72 17.74
N CYS A 845 36.36 -12.37 16.84
CA CYS A 845 36.96 -13.34 15.92
C CYS A 845 38.19 -14.06 16.50
N GLY A 846 38.63 -13.67 17.70
CA GLY A 846 39.74 -14.26 18.42
C GLY A 846 39.69 -13.88 19.90
N MET A 847 40.30 -14.71 20.76
CA MET A 847 40.44 -14.45 22.19
C MET A 847 41.87 -14.75 22.68
N THR A 848 42.35 -14.02 23.69
CA THR A 848 43.60 -14.30 24.38
C THR A 848 43.44 -15.45 25.38
N SER A 849 44.55 -15.94 25.96
CA SER A 849 44.53 -16.96 27.02
C SER A 849 43.84 -16.48 28.31
N GLN A 850 43.73 -15.17 28.49
CA GLN A 850 43.06 -14.51 29.62
C GLN A 850 41.61 -14.11 29.30
N GLY A 851 41.07 -14.51 28.15
CA GLY A 851 39.67 -14.29 27.81
C GLY A 851 39.34 -12.91 27.22
N TYR A 852 40.34 -12.13 26.79
CA TYR A 852 40.11 -10.82 26.15
C TYR A 852 40.06 -10.92 24.63
N TYR A 853 39.47 -9.91 23.98
CA TYR A 853 39.41 -9.81 22.51
C TYR A 853 40.80 -9.90 21.89
N LYS A 854 40.89 -10.60 20.75
CA LYS A 854 42.07 -10.62 19.89
C LYS A 854 41.63 -10.40 18.44
N ARG A 855 42.02 -9.29 17.83
CA ARG A 855 41.76 -9.01 16.40
C ARG A 855 42.47 -10.05 15.53
N THR A 856 41.77 -10.54 14.51
CA THR A 856 42.31 -11.49 13.53
C THR A 856 42.15 -10.94 12.11
N PRO A 857 42.94 -11.42 11.13
CA PRO A 857 42.78 -11.01 9.73
C PRO A 857 41.39 -11.28 9.13
N ALA A 858 40.63 -12.22 9.71
CA ALA A 858 39.28 -12.54 9.27
C ALA A 858 38.21 -11.57 9.77
N TYR A 859 38.51 -10.75 10.79
CA TYR A 859 37.53 -9.89 11.46
C TYR A 859 36.90 -8.87 10.51
N MET A 860 37.71 -8.04 9.85
CA MET A 860 37.23 -6.97 8.97
C MET A 860 36.45 -7.52 7.75
N PRO A 861 36.92 -8.56 7.03
CA PRO A 861 36.16 -9.13 5.93
C PRO A 861 34.78 -9.69 6.32
N ILE A 862 34.66 -10.27 7.53
CA ILE A 862 33.36 -10.73 8.05
C ILE A 862 32.49 -9.52 8.42
N ARG A 863 33.04 -8.56 9.17
CA ARG A 863 32.30 -7.38 9.65
C ARG A 863 31.78 -6.47 8.53
N LYS A 864 32.57 -6.29 7.47
CA LYS A 864 32.21 -5.52 6.27
C LYS A 864 31.35 -6.31 5.26
N GLN A 865 31.00 -7.56 5.59
CA GLN A 865 30.27 -8.49 4.71
C GLN A 865 30.96 -8.74 3.36
N GLU A 866 32.28 -8.56 3.26
CA GLU A 866 33.09 -8.97 2.11
C GLU A 866 33.15 -10.50 2.01
N ARG A 867 33.19 -11.17 3.17
CA ARG A 867 32.96 -12.62 3.32
C ARG A 867 31.60 -12.85 3.96
N ARG A 868 30.63 -13.34 3.18
CA ARG A 868 29.27 -13.66 3.65
C ARG A 868 29.13 -15.14 4.01
N GLY A 869 28.52 -15.43 5.15
CA GLY A 869 28.34 -16.80 5.66
C GLY A 869 27.88 -16.85 7.12
N CYS A 870 28.01 -18.04 7.70
CA CYS A 870 27.87 -18.27 9.14
C CYS A 870 29.21 -18.82 9.65
N PHE A 871 29.88 -18.07 10.52
CA PHE A 871 31.27 -18.29 10.90
C PHE A 871 31.38 -18.72 12.35
N ALA A 872 32.20 -19.74 12.60
CA ALA A 872 32.57 -20.12 13.95
C ALA A 872 33.42 -19.01 14.58
N VAL A 873 33.04 -18.58 15.77
CA VAL A 873 33.69 -17.51 16.52
C VAL A 873 33.80 -17.89 17.99
N PRO A 874 34.87 -17.51 18.69
CA PRO A 874 35.02 -17.84 20.11
C PRO A 874 33.96 -17.20 21.00
N MET A 875 33.35 -16.08 20.59
CA MET A 875 32.34 -15.40 21.38
C MET A 875 31.36 -14.60 20.52
N VAL A 876 30.08 -14.66 20.89
CA VAL A 876 29.02 -13.73 20.45
C VAL A 876 28.33 -13.15 21.67
N HIS A 877 27.86 -11.91 21.57
CA HIS A 877 27.20 -11.21 22.67
C HIS A 877 26.01 -10.38 22.18
N SER A 878 25.36 -9.68 23.11
CA SER A 878 24.25 -8.75 22.91
C SER A 878 22.95 -9.33 22.34
N THR A 879 22.98 -9.92 21.15
CA THR A 879 21.85 -10.67 20.59
C THR A 879 22.32 -12.01 20.06
N TYR A 880 21.77 -13.12 20.58
CA TYR A 880 22.04 -14.47 20.08
C TYR A 880 20.95 -15.47 20.49
N LEU A 881 20.81 -16.52 19.69
CA LEU A 881 19.87 -17.61 19.87
C LEU A 881 20.59 -18.86 20.37
N VAL A 882 20.04 -19.49 21.41
CA VAL A 882 20.47 -20.79 21.92
C VAL A 882 19.42 -21.85 21.58
N ASP A 883 19.84 -22.96 20.98
CA ASP A 883 18.98 -24.12 20.70
C ASP A 883 19.00 -25.10 21.89
N LEU A 884 17.94 -25.04 22.70
CA LEU A 884 17.79 -25.84 23.93
C LEU A 884 17.43 -27.31 23.65
N ARG A 885 17.09 -27.66 22.41
CA ARG A 885 16.80 -29.05 22.03
C ARG A 885 18.06 -29.91 21.95
N LYS A 886 19.23 -29.27 21.81
CA LYS A 886 20.51 -29.97 21.71
C LYS A 886 21.04 -30.30 23.09
N GLU A 887 21.51 -31.53 23.28
CA GLU A 887 22.01 -32.02 24.56
C GLU A 887 23.14 -31.14 25.13
N ALA A 888 24.04 -30.67 24.28
CA ALA A 888 25.16 -29.81 24.67
C ALA A 888 24.72 -28.50 25.35
N SER A 889 23.51 -28.00 25.05
CA SER A 889 22.96 -26.79 25.67
C SER A 889 22.63 -26.94 27.16
N ARG A 890 22.49 -28.18 27.67
CA ARG A 890 22.19 -28.45 29.09
C ARG A 890 23.32 -28.06 30.03
N ARG A 891 24.57 -28.03 29.53
CA ARG A 891 25.77 -27.66 30.28
C ARG A 891 26.05 -26.15 30.28
N LEU A 892 25.27 -25.36 29.54
CA LEU A 892 25.43 -23.91 29.50
C LEU A 892 24.90 -23.28 30.80
N ALA A 893 25.65 -22.32 31.33
CA ALA A 893 25.27 -21.53 32.49
C ALA A 893 25.79 -20.10 32.37
N PHE A 894 24.98 -19.15 32.84
CA PHE A 894 25.39 -17.77 33.09
C PHE A 894 25.89 -17.60 34.52
N TYR A 895 25.36 -18.37 35.47
CA TYR A 895 25.71 -18.31 36.89
C TYR A 895 25.41 -19.64 37.60
N PRO A 896 26.17 -20.04 38.64
CA PRO A 896 27.48 -19.49 39.01
C PRO A 896 28.51 -19.69 37.90
N PRO A 897 29.59 -18.88 37.84
CA PRO A 897 30.70 -19.15 36.94
C PRO A 897 31.23 -20.58 37.13
N HIS A 898 31.81 -21.15 36.06
CA HIS A 898 32.40 -22.49 36.12
C HIS A 898 33.46 -22.55 37.25
N PRO A 899 33.59 -23.66 38.00
CA PRO A 899 34.54 -23.75 39.12
C PRO A 899 36.00 -23.45 38.76
N GLU A 900 36.39 -23.72 37.51
CA GLU A 900 37.74 -23.44 36.96
C GLU A 900 37.88 -22.05 36.31
N TYR A 901 36.83 -21.22 36.40
CA TYR A 901 36.86 -19.86 35.84
C TYR A 901 37.79 -18.95 36.63
N SER A 902 38.78 -18.37 35.95
CA SER A 902 39.83 -17.52 36.52
C SER A 902 40.00 -16.17 35.80
N TRP A 903 39.09 -15.84 34.88
CA TRP A 903 39.15 -14.61 34.09
C TRP A 903 38.39 -13.46 34.76
N ALA A 904 38.40 -12.27 34.13
CA ALA A 904 37.67 -11.11 34.63
C ALA A 904 36.15 -11.37 34.69
N LEU A 905 35.51 -10.91 35.76
CA LEU A 905 34.08 -11.16 36.00
C LEU A 905 33.21 -10.29 35.08
N ASP A 906 32.88 -10.82 33.91
CA ASP A 906 32.03 -10.20 32.89
C ASP A 906 31.03 -11.22 32.35
N ASP A 907 29.77 -10.82 32.17
CA ASP A 907 28.68 -11.74 31.85
C ASP A 907 28.82 -12.40 30.46
N VAL A 908 29.42 -11.71 29.49
CA VAL A 908 29.63 -12.24 28.13
C VAL A 908 30.86 -13.16 28.09
N ILE A 909 31.91 -12.81 28.84
CA ILE A 909 33.12 -13.64 28.95
C ILE A 909 32.84 -14.93 29.74
N VAL A 910 32.11 -14.83 30.85
CA VAL A 910 31.72 -16.00 31.67
C VAL A 910 30.87 -16.98 30.84
N PHE A 911 29.90 -16.47 30.08
CA PHE A 911 29.05 -17.33 29.24
C PHE A 911 29.83 -17.98 28.08
N ALA A 912 30.73 -17.26 27.42
CA ALA A 912 31.60 -17.82 26.39
C ALA A 912 32.53 -18.92 26.95
N TYR A 913 33.06 -18.73 28.16
CA TYR A 913 33.82 -19.77 28.85
C TYR A 913 32.95 -20.98 29.19
N SER A 914 31.72 -20.78 29.67
CA SER A 914 30.76 -21.87 29.90
C SER A 914 30.48 -22.65 28.61
N ALA A 915 30.25 -21.97 27.48
CA ALA A 915 30.06 -22.62 26.18
C ALA A 915 31.29 -23.44 25.77
N ARG A 916 32.51 -22.90 25.97
CA ARG A 916 33.76 -23.62 25.72
C ARG A 916 33.91 -24.88 26.58
N MET A 917 33.64 -24.82 27.89
CA MET A 917 33.70 -25.99 28.78
C MET A 917 32.60 -27.01 28.47
N ALA A 918 31.48 -26.54 27.92
CA ALA A 918 30.40 -27.37 27.41
C ALA A 918 30.67 -27.96 26.01
N ASP A 919 31.84 -27.73 25.42
CA ASP A 919 32.20 -28.12 24.05
C ASP A 919 31.16 -27.62 23.02
N VAL A 920 30.67 -26.39 23.22
CA VAL A 920 29.69 -25.73 22.37
C VAL A 920 30.36 -24.59 21.59
N GLN A 921 30.43 -24.75 20.27
CA GLN A 921 30.90 -23.70 19.36
C GLN A 921 29.82 -22.62 19.16
N MET A 922 30.23 -21.35 19.28
CA MET A 922 29.41 -20.19 18.95
C MET A 922 29.59 -19.77 17.49
N TYR A 923 28.54 -19.21 16.89
CA TYR A 923 28.54 -18.79 15.49
C TYR A 923 27.97 -17.38 15.30
N VAL A 924 28.49 -16.64 14.33
CA VAL A 924 27.92 -15.37 13.85
C VAL A 924 27.50 -15.50 12.39
N CYS A 925 26.28 -15.06 12.07
CA CYS A 925 25.74 -15.09 10.72
C CYS A 925 25.67 -13.67 10.14
N ASN A 926 26.28 -13.44 8.98
CA ASN A 926 26.28 -12.14 8.28
C ASN A 926 25.76 -12.25 6.83
N LYS A 927 25.00 -13.31 6.52
CA LYS A 927 24.43 -13.54 5.18
C LYS A 927 23.55 -12.37 4.71
N GLU A 928 22.99 -11.62 5.65
CA GLU A 928 22.15 -10.44 5.46
C GLU A 928 22.43 -9.42 6.58
N THR A 929 21.95 -8.19 6.41
CA THR A 929 21.86 -7.22 7.51
C THR A 929 20.69 -7.59 8.41
N TYR A 930 20.97 -7.90 9.66
CA TYR A 930 19.98 -8.38 10.63
C TYR A 930 19.44 -7.30 11.57
N GLY A 931 20.22 -6.24 11.78
CA GLY A 931 19.89 -5.17 12.70
C GLY A 931 21.10 -4.30 13.03
N TYR A 932 20.91 -3.41 14.00
CA TYR A 932 21.90 -2.44 14.46
C TYR A 932 22.10 -2.53 15.97
N LEU A 933 23.26 -2.11 16.46
CA LEU A 933 23.53 -1.95 17.89
C LEU A 933 24.33 -0.67 18.17
N PRO A 934 24.07 0.00 19.31
CA PRO A 934 24.87 1.13 19.74
C PRO A 934 26.27 0.67 20.17
N VAL A 935 27.23 1.60 20.11
CA VAL A 935 28.57 1.37 20.66
C VAL A 935 28.53 1.62 22.17
N PRO A 936 29.08 0.73 23.01
CA PRO A 936 29.12 0.91 24.46
C PRO A 936 29.79 2.22 24.88
N MET A 937 29.17 2.89 25.84
CA MET A 937 29.70 4.13 26.41
C MET A 937 30.76 3.86 27.48
N ARG A 938 31.66 4.83 27.71
CA ARG A 938 32.66 4.79 28.78
C ARG A 938 31.99 4.78 30.16
N SER A 939 32.70 4.29 31.18
CA SER A 939 32.17 4.13 32.54
C SER A 939 31.69 5.43 33.22
N HIS A 940 32.27 6.57 32.82
CA HIS A 940 31.93 7.91 33.31
C HIS A 940 30.83 8.61 32.48
N ALA A 941 30.31 7.97 31.43
CA ALA A 941 29.27 8.56 30.59
C ALA A 941 27.94 8.70 31.35
N SER A 942 27.19 9.75 31.02
CA SER A 942 25.86 10.00 31.55
C SER A 942 24.79 9.24 30.77
N LEU A 943 23.57 9.20 31.32
CA LEU A 943 22.41 8.66 30.61
C LEU A 943 22.02 9.52 29.39
N GLN A 944 22.30 10.82 29.42
CA GLN A 944 22.03 11.71 28.29
C GLN A 944 22.94 11.36 27.10
N ASP A 945 24.20 11.04 27.36
CA ASP A 945 25.14 10.64 26.32
C ASP A 945 24.71 9.32 25.66
N GLU A 946 24.14 8.39 26.45
CA GLU A 946 23.55 7.16 25.93
C GLU A 946 22.30 7.42 25.07
N VAL A 947 21.44 8.38 25.45
CA VAL A 947 20.27 8.78 24.64
C VAL A 947 20.72 9.33 23.29
N GLU A 948 21.76 10.17 23.26
CA GLU A 948 22.27 10.76 22.01
C GLU A 948 22.99 9.71 21.13
N SER A 949 23.75 8.79 21.73
CA SER A 949 24.36 7.65 21.03
C SER A 949 23.31 6.71 20.43
N PHE A 950 22.24 6.43 21.18
CA PHE A 950 21.14 5.60 20.72
C PHE A 950 20.33 6.29 19.62
N LEU A 951 20.06 7.59 19.75
CA LEU A 951 19.44 8.40 18.69
C LEU A 951 20.23 8.28 17.39
N HIS A 952 21.56 8.45 17.44
CA HIS A 952 22.40 8.28 16.25
C HIS A 952 22.24 6.90 15.60
N THR A 953 22.18 5.83 16.41
CA THR A 953 21.92 4.46 15.91
C THR A 953 20.56 4.37 15.18
N GLN A 954 19.52 5.05 15.68
CA GLN A 954 18.22 5.14 15.00
C GLN A 954 18.32 5.90 13.67
N LEU A 955 19.10 6.99 13.61
CA LEU A 955 19.31 7.75 12.39
C LEU A 955 20.07 6.93 11.33
N GLU A 956 21.07 6.16 11.73
CA GLU A 956 21.81 5.26 10.84
C GLU A 956 20.90 4.20 10.20
N VAL A 957 19.90 3.69 10.93
CA VAL A 957 18.90 2.78 10.35
C VAL A 957 18.16 3.47 9.19
N MET A 958 17.81 4.75 9.36
CA MET A 958 17.03 5.53 8.38
C MET A 958 17.82 5.88 7.10
N VAL A 959 19.14 5.73 7.10
CA VAL A 959 19.97 5.97 5.91
C VAL A 959 19.58 5.01 4.78
N LYS A 960 19.34 3.73 5.08
CA LYS A 960 19.00 2.69 4.09
C LYS A 960 17.62 2.07 4.26
N ASN A 961 16.98 2.26 5.40
CA ASN A 961 15.69 1.66 5.73
C ASN A 961 14.64 2.74 6.04
N PRO A 962 13.34 2.42 5.97
CA PRO A 962 12.30 3.29 6.50
C PRO A 962 12.49 3.58 8.00
N PRO A 963 11.89 4.67 8.52
CA PRO A 963 11.87 4.96 9.94
C PRO A 963 11.41 3.77 10.79
N LEU A 964 12.06 3.60 11.92
CA LEU A 964 11.66 2.61 12.91
C LEU A 964 10.39 3.10 13.61
N GLU A 965 9.26 2.50 13.26
CA GLU A 965 8.01 2.74 13.98
C GLU A 965 8.14 2.27 15.42
N HIS A 966 7.47 2.95 16.36
CA HIS A 966 7.41 2.55 17.77
C HIS A 966 6.22 1.62 18.01
N SER A 967 6.27 0.85 19.10
CA SER A 967 5.16 -0.03 19.47
C SER A 967 3.99 0.81 19.93
N SER A 968 2.76 0.45 19.53
CA SER A 968 1.54 1.15 19.99
C SER A 968 1.31 1.07 21.51
N PHE A 969 2.09 0.24 22.21
CA PHE A 969 2.08 0.10 23.66
C PHE A 969 3.11 1.01 24.36
N LEU A 970 3.94 1.72 23.61
CA LEU A 970 4.89 2.70 24.13
C LEU A 970 4.31 4.10 23.97
N SER A 971 4.20 4.81 25.08
CA SER A 971 3.88 6.24 25.10
C SER A 971 5.18 7.02 25.16
N LEU A 972 5.57 7.65 24.06
CA LEU A 972 6.73 8.54 24.01
C LEU A 972 6.27 9.99 24.19
N PRO A 973 7.02 10.83 24.92
CA PRO A 973 6.73 12.26 24.96
C PRO A 973 6.85 12.85 23.54
N PRO A 974 5.98 13.81 23.16
CA PRO A 974 6.11 14.49 21.88
C PRO A 974 7.42 15.27 21.85
N LYS A 975 8.16 15.13 20.74
CA LYS A 975 9.38 15.90 20.50
C LYS A 975 9.02 17.37 20.24
N GLN A 976 9.91 18.29 20.58
CA GLN A 976 9.71 19.73 20.43
C GLN A 976 10.79 20.32 19.50
N PRO A 977 10.61 20.22 18.17
CA PRO A 977 11.59 20.73 17.22
C PRO A 977 11.84 22.23 17.37
N ASN A 978 13.10 22.64 17.32
CA ASN A 978 13.49 24.05 17.34
C ASN A 978 14.64 24.32 16.35
N LYS A 979 15.03 25.59 16.18
CA LYS A 979 16.06 26.00 15.21
C LYS A 979 17.48 26.06 15.80
N MET A 980 17.74 25.50 16.97
CA MET A 980 19.06 25.50 17.66
C MET A 980 19.70 26.88 17.84
N GLY A 981 18.90 27.95 17.88
CA GLY A 981 19.39 29.33 17.99
C GLY A 981 19.68 30.04 16.65
N PHE A 982 19.55 29.35 15.52
CA PHE A 982 19.57 29.98 14.20
C PHE A 982 18.27 30.74 13.93
N ASP A 983 18.35 31.81 13.13
CA ASP A 983 17.16 32.54 12.68
C ASP A 983 16.31 31.66 11.75
N GLU A 984 16.97 30.88 10.89
CA GLU A 984 16.35 29.91 10.00
C GLU A 984 17.27 28.72 9.73
N VAL A 985 16.65 27.54 9.60
CA VAL A 985 17.33 26.32 9.14
C VAL A 985 16.68 25.93 7.82
N PHE A 986 17.43 25.97 6.73
CA PHE A 986 16.95 25.67 5.38
C PHE A 986 17.33 24.25 4.99
N MET A 987 16.37 23.50 4.47
CA MET A 987 16.60 22.18 3.88
C MET A 987 16.27 22.21 2.38
N ILE A 988 17.29 22.03 1.55
CA ILE A 988 17.16 22.01 0.09
C ILE A 988 16.64 20.63 -0.33
N ASN A 989 15.54 20.60 -1.10
CA ASN A 989 14.99 19.35 -1.64
C ASN A 989 14.30 19.57 -2.98
N LEU A 990 14.55 18.67 -3.93
CA LEU A 990 13.81 18.63 -5.18
C LEU A 990 12.40 18.10 -4.94
N VAL A 991 11.36 18.81 -5.41
CA VAL A 991 9.94 18.44 -5.19
C VAL A 991 9.62 17.02 -5.63
N ARG A 992 10.24 16.55 -6.74
CA ARG A 992 10.08 15.18 -7.26
C ARG A 992 10.71 14.09 -6.38
N ARG A 993 11.60 14.45 -5.44
CA ARG A 993 12.28 13.55 -4.49
C ARG A 993 11.57 13.54 -3.14
N ALA A 994 10.27 13.22 -3.17
CA ALA A 994 9.44 13.13 -1.97
C ALA A 994 9.94 12.05 -0.98
N ASP A 995 10.59 11.00 -1.50
CA ASP A 995 11.20 9.91 -0.74
C ASP A 995 12.41 10.37 0.11
N ARG A 996 13.26 11.26 -0.44
CA ARG A 996 14.37 11.88 0.30
C ARG A 996 13.83 12.88 1.32
N ARG A 997 12.84 13.68 0.92
CA ARG A 997 12.18 14.66 1.79
C ARG A 997 11.59 14.03 3.04
N GLU A 998 10.78 12.98 2.89
CA GLU A 998 10.10 12.33 4.02
C GLU A 998 11.11 11.74 5.01
N ARG A 999 12.14 11.07 4.50
CA ARG A 999 13.23 10.52 5.30
C ARG A 999 13.98 11.60 6.06
N MET A 1000 14.38 12.67 5.37
CA MET A 1000 15.15 13.76 5.99
C MET A 1000 14.33 14.53 7.02
N LEU A 1001 13.06 14.83 6.74
CA LEU A 1001 12.15 15.44 7.71
C LEU A 1001 11.95 14.55 8.94
N ARG A 1002 11.90 13.22 8.78
CA ARG A 1002 11.85 12.31 9.92
C ARG A 1002 13.14 12.35 10.73
N THR A 1003 14.30 12.30 10.08
CA THR A 1003 15.62 12.43 10.74
C THR A 1003 15.73 13.73 11.54
N LEU A 1004 15.29 14.85 10.97
CA LEU A 1004 15.27 16.15 11.64
C LEU A 1004 14.30 16.21 12.82
N TYR A 1005 13.10 15.62 12.69
CA TYR A 1005 12.16 15.48 13.79
C TYR A 1005 12.76 14.66 14.95
N GLU A 1006 13.45 13.56 14.65
CA GLU A 1006 14.12 12.75 15.67
C GLU A 1006 15.26 13.52 16.38
N GLN A 1007 15.94 14.43 15.68
CA GLN A 1007 16.96 15.36 16.22
C GLN A 1007 16.36 16.60 16.91
N GLU A 1008 15.03 16.74 16.93
CA GLU A 1008 14.32 17.94 17.40
C GLU A 1008 14.78 19.22 16.69
N LEU A 1009 15.01 19.13 15.38
CA LEU A 1009 15.42 20.23 14.53
C LEU A 1009 14.26 20.61 13.60
N SER A 1010 13.80 21.86 13.72
CA SER A 1010 12.82 22.45 12.81
C SER A 1010 13.53 23.07 11.62
N CYS A 1011 13.01 22.87 10.42
CA CYS A 1011 13.53 23.49 9.20
C CYS A 1011 12.43 24.06 8.30
N LYS A 1012 12.82 25.01 7.44
CA LYS A 1012 12.07 25.44 6.28
C LYS A 1012 12.53 24.63 5.07
N VAL A 1013 11.62 23.87 4.46
CA VAL A 1013 11.88 23.16 3.21
C VAL A 1013 11.92 24.16 2.06
N VAL A 1014 13.04 24.20 1.35
CA VAL A 1014 13.23 25.02 0.15
C VAL A 1014 13.06 24.11 -1.07
N ALA A 1015 12.10 24.45 -1.93
CA ALA A 1015 11.91 23.77 -3.20
C ALA A 1015 13.13 24.08 -4.09
N ALA A 1016 14.00 23.07 -4.26
CA ALA A 1016 15.17 23.17 -5.11
C ALA A 1016 14.76 23.37 -6.57
N VAL A 1017 15.55 24.16 -7.30
CA VAL A 1017 15.34 24.41 -8.73
C VAL A 1017 15.66 23.14 -9.51
N ASP A 1018 14.67 22.63 -10.22
CA ASP A 1018 14.82 21.42 -11.02
C ASP A 1018 15.56 21.72 -12.33
N GLY A 1019 16.84 21.39 -12.37
CA GLY A 1019 17.65 21.47 -13.58
C GLY A 1019 17.04 20.77 -14.80
N LYS A 1020 16.28 19.68 -14.63
CA LYS A 1020 15.62 18.97 -15.74
C LYS A 1020 14.42 19.74 -16.29
N ALA A 1021 13.81 20.60 -15.50
CA ALA A 1021 12.69 21.43 -15.91
C ALA A 1021 13.12 22.75 -16.57
N LEU A 1022 14.38 23.17 -16.38
CA LEU A 1022 14.92 24.39 -16.99
C LEU A 1022 15.07 24.21 -18.51
N ASN A 1023 14.44 25.09 -19.29
CA ASN A 1023 14.67 25.19 -20.73
C ASN A 1023 15.62 26.35 -21.05
N LYS A 1024 16.06 26.45 -22.31
CA LYS A 1024 17.00 27.50 -22.74
C LYS A 1024 16.45 28.93 -22.56
N SER A 1025 15.16 29.14 -22.82
CA SER A 1025 14.53 30.46 -22.63
C SER A 1025 14.48 30.87 -21.17
N ASP A 1026 14.31 29.95 -20.23
CA ASP A 1026 14.31 30.25 -18.79
C ASP A 1026 15.69 30.80 -18.37
N VAL A 1027 16.76 30.12 -18.80
CA VAL A 1027 18.15 30.52 -18.50
C VAL A 1027 18.48 31.90 -19.08
N GLU A 1028 18.05 32.16 -20.32
CA GLU A 1028 18.21 33.46 -20.97
C GLU A 1028 17.41 34.57 -20.26
N SER A 1029 16.17 34.28 -19.86
CA SER A 1029 15.31 35.24 -19.14
C SER A 1029 15.85 35.64 -17.77
N MET A 1030 16.56 34.72 -17.10
CA MET A 1030 17.22 34.97 -15.82
C MET A 1030 18.56 35.73 -15.99
N GLY A 1031 18.98 35.99 -17.23
CA GLY A 1031 20.23 36.70 -17.53
C GLY A 1031 21.49 35.90 -17.19
N ILE A 1032 21.37 34.56 -17.10
CA ILE A 1032 22.46 33.69 -16.69
C ILE A 1032 23.49 33.58 -17.83
N LYS A 1033 24.76 33.85 -17.52
CA LYS A 1033 25.88 33.73 -18.45
C LYS A 1033 26.98 32.87 -17.84
N MET A 1034 27.41 31.85 -18.58
CA MET A 1034 28.49 30.96 -18.16
C MET A 1034 29.83 31.69 -18.16
N LEU A 1035 30.68 31.33 -17.20
CA LEU A 1035 32.06 31.83 -17.19
C LEU A 1035 32.80 31.37 -18.47
N PRO A 1036 33.38 32.29 -19.26
CA PRO A 1036 34.11 31.92 -20.47
C PRO A 1036 35.24 30.93 -20.17
N GLY A 1037 35.31 29.84 -20.94
CA GLY A 1037 36.40 28.86 -20.81
C GLY A 1037 36.22 27.81 -19.71
N TYR A 1038 35.17 27.89 -18.88
CA TYR A 1038 34.92 26.88 -17.85
C TYR A 1038 34.76 25.47 -18.43
N LYS A 1039 35.51 24.53 -17.85
CA LYS A 1039 35.33 23.09 -18.00
C LYS A 1039 35.46 22.43 -16.64
N ASP A 1040 34.59 21.46 -16.37
CA ASP A 1040 34.68 20.56 -15.21
C ASP A 1040 36.11 20.00 -15.10
N PRO A 1041 36.84 20.25 -13.99
CA PRO A 1041 38.24 19.88 -13.84
C PRO A 1041 38.52 18.36 -13.93
N TYR A 1042 37.51 17.52 -13.71
CA TYR A 1042 37.66 16.06 -13.67
C TYR A 1042 37.16 15.39 -14.95
N HIS A 1043 36.05 15.87 -15.49
CA HIS A 1043 35.41 15.26 -16.66
C HIS A 1043 35.67 16.02 -17.97
N GLY A 1044 36.20 17.24 -17.90
CA GLY A 1044 36.47 18.10 -19.05
C GLY A 1044 35.22 18.59 -19.79
N ARG A 1045 34.03 18.46 -19.16
CA ARG A 1045 32.72 18.77 -19.73
C ARG A 1045 32.24 20.17 -19.33
N PRO A 1046 31.34 20.81 -20.11
CA PRO A 1046 30.66 22.03 -19.68
C PRO A 1046 29.67 21.76 -18.54
N LEU A 1047 29.18 22.84 -17.91
CA LEU A 1047 28.18 22.80 -16.84
C LEU A 1047 26.93 21.99 -17.23
N THR A 1048 26.39 21.22 -16.29
CA THR A 1048 25.15 20.48 -16.48
C THR A 1048 23.95 21.29 -15.99
N LYS A 1049 22.74 21.03 -16.53
CA LYS A 1049 21.53 21.70 -16.02
C LYS A 1049 21.24 21.36 -14.55
N GLY A 1050 21.65 20.19 -14.09
CA GLY A 1050 21.55 19.77 -12.69
C GLY A 1050 22.41 20.63 -11.76
N GLU A 1051 23.67 20.90 -12.12
CA GLU A 1051 24.56 21.82 -11.39
C GLU A 1051 24.02 23.26 -11.38
N LEU A 1052 23.44 23.70 -12.51
CA LEU A 1052 22.74 24.99 -12.59
C LEU A 1052 21.58 25.07 -11.59
N GLY A 1053 20.73 24.04 -11.55
CA GLY A 1053 19.61 23.96 -10.58
C GLY A 1053 20.09 23.95 -9.13
N CYS A 1054 21.16 23.22 -8.83
CA CYS A 1054 21.79 23.21 -7.50
C CYS A 1054 22.24 24.63 -7.09
N PHE A 1055 23.01 25.30 -7.95
CA PHE A 1055 23.47 26.66 -7.67
C PHE A 1055 22.31 27.64 -7.46
N LEU A 1056 21.28 27.61 -8.32
CA LEU A 1056 20.12 28.50 -8.19
C LEU A 1056 19.35 28.26 -6.88
N SER A 1057 19.34 27.02 -6.37
CA SER A 1057 18.74 26.68 -5.09
C SER A 1057 19.46 27.36 -3.92
N HIS A 1058 20.79 27.33 -3.90
CA HIS A 1058 21.58 28.05 -2.90
C HIS A 1058 21.48 29.58 -3.08
N TYR A 1059 21.54 30.07 -4.32
CA TYR A 1059 21.41 31.50 -4.62
C TYR A 1059 20.10 32.10 -4.08
N ASN A 1060 18.98 31.38 -4.25
CA ASN A 1060 17.68 31.80 -3.73
C ASN A 1060 17.68 31.88 -2.19
N ILE A 1061 18.39 30.98 -1.51
CA ILE A 1061 18.55 31.02 -0.05
C ILE A 1061 19.42 32.20 0.38
N TRP A 1062 20.55 32.47 -0.30
CA TRP A 1062 21.39 33.63 0.00
C TRP A 1062 20.60 34.93 -0.16
N LYS A 1063 19.81 35.03 -1.23
CA LYS A 1063 18.90 36.15 -1.47
C LYS A 1063 17.88 36.28 -0.34
N GLU A 1064 17.24 35.18 0.07
CA GLU A 1064 16.28 35.20 1.17
C GLU A 1064 16.92 35.64 2.50
N ILE A 1065 18.13 35.16 2.81
CA ILE A 1065 18.89 35.56 4.01
C ILE A 1065 19.15 37.07 4.00
N ALA A 1066 19.59 37.61 2.87
CA ALA A 1066 19.84 39.04 2.70
C ALA A 1066 18.55 39.88 2.78
N ASP A 1067 17.51 39.47 2.08
CA ASP A 1067 16.22 40.17 2.00
C ASP A 1067 15.50 40.20 3.36
N ARG A 1068 15.61 39.11 4.14
CA ARG A 1068 15.01 39.01 5.49
C ARG A 1068 15.93 39.51 6.61
N GLY A 1069 17.20 39.81 6.33
CA GLY A 1069 18.17 40.24 7.33
C GLY A 1069 18.52 39.18 8.37
N LEU A 1070 18.53 37.89 8.00
CA LEU A 1070 18.82 36.78 8.92
C LEU A 1070 20.31 36.79 9.29
N GLN A 1071 20.63 36.92 10.58
CA GLN A 1071 22.00 37.06 11.06
C GLN A 1071 22.78 35.75 10.94
N THR A 1072 22.16 34.64 11.30
CA THR A 1072 22.78 33.30 11.23
C THR A 1072 21.77 32.28 10.71
N SER A 1073 22.16 31.55 9.68
CA SER A 1073 21.33 30.52 9.07
C SER A 1073 22.11 29.23 8.87
N LEU A 1074 21.43 28.09 9.02
CA LEU A 1074 21.95 26.78 8.70
C LEU A 1074 21.34 26.30 7.38
N VAL A 1075 22.16 25.87 6.43
CA VAL A 1075 21.71 25.33 5.14
C VAL A 1075 22.17 23.88 5.04
N ILE A 1076 21.25 22.97 4.72
CA ILE A 1076 21.51 21.54 4.60
C ILE A 1076 20.79 20.92 3.38
N GLU A 1077 21.39 19.88 2.81
CA GLU A 1077 20.81 19.07 1.72
C GLU A 1077 19.89 17.94 2.23
N ASP A 1078 19.18 17.27 1.32
CA ASP A 1078 18.20 16.21 1.63
C ASP A 1078 18.77 14.78 1.76
N ASP A 1079 20.06 14.59 1.48
CA ASP A 1079 20.72 13.28 1.39
C ASP A 1079 21.96 13.14 2.29
N LEU A 1080 21.88 13.72 3.49
CA LEU A 1080 22.92 13.68 4.50
C LEU A 1080 22.65 12.70 5.67
N ARG A 1081 23.73 12.28 6.32
CA ARG A 1081 23.73 11.56 7.61
C ARG A 1081 24.45 12.42 8.66
N PHE A 1082 23.98 12.36 9.91
CA PHE A 1082 24.49 13.18 11.01
C PHE A 1082 25.51 12.41 11.85
N GLU A 1083 26.59 13.07 12.26
CA GLU A 1083 27.56 12.51 13.19
C GLU A 1083 26.97 12.37 14.60
N VAL A 1084 27.53 11.47 15.40
CA VAL A 1084 27.13 11.32 16.81
C VAL A 1084 27.34 12.64 17.58
N PHE A 1085 26.44 12.96 18.51
CA PHE A 1085 26.42 14.22 19.26
C PHE A 1085 26.32 15.48 18.39
N PHE A 1086 25.78 15.38 17.16
CA PHE A 1086 25.68 16.49 16.20
C PHE A 1086 25.22 17.82 16.81
N LYS A 1087 24.09 17.81 17.53
CA LYS A 1087 23.48 19.02 18.11
C LYS A 1087 24.39 19.66 19.14
N HIS A 1088 24.90 18.86 20.08
CA HIS A 1088 25.82 19.34 21.11
C HIS A 1088 27.11 19.89 20.48
N ARG A 1089 27.73 19.16 19.54
CA ARG A 1089 28.96 19.62 18.87
C ARG A 1089 28.77 20.91 18.10
N LEU A 1090 27.65 21.05 17.38
CA LEU A 1090 27.34 22.28 16.64
C LEU A 1090 27.07 23.47 17.56
N GLN A 1091 26.34 23.26 18.66
CA GLN A 1091 26.05 24.31 19.63
C GLN A 1091 27.32 24.77 20.37
N THR A 1092 28.20 23.83 20.76
CA THR A 1092 29.49 24.16 21.36
C THR A 1092 30.35 24.98 20.40
N LEU A 1093 30.44 24.56 19.13
CA LEU A 1093 31.17 25.31 18.11
C LEU A 1093 30.64 26.74 17.96
N LEU A 1094 29.31 26.92 17.86
CA LEU A 1094 28.68 28.24 17.77
C LEU A 1094 28.95 29.10 19.01
N GLN A 1095 28.91 28.50 20.19
CA GLN A 1095 29.20 29.19 21.44
C GLN A 1095 30.64 29.69 21.49
N GLU A 1096 31.61 28.87 21.07
CA GLU A 1096 33.03 29.26 21.02
C GLU A 1096 33.27 30.34 19.97
N VAL A 1097 32.72 30.19 18.76
CA VAL A 1097 32.77 31.19 17.69
C VAL A 1097 32.25 32.55 18.18
N THR A 1098 31.13 32.54 18.92
CA THR A 1098 30.54 33.76 19.50
C THR A 1098 31.40 34.33 20.62
N THR A 1099 31.90 33.48 21.52
CA THR A 1099 32.68 33.88 22.71
C THR A 1099 34.03 34.49 22.31
N HIS A 1100 34.70 33.88 21.35
CA HIS A 1100 35.98 34.35 20.81
C HIS A 1100 35.81 35.43 19.72
N LYS A 1101 34.57 35.82 19.39
CA LYS A 1101 34.24 36.84 18.40
C LYS A 1101 34.95 36.61 17.06
N LEU A 1102 34.97 35.36 16.61
CA LEU A 1102 35.52 35.04 15.30
C LEU A 1102 34.68 35.74 14.23
N ASP A 1103 35.35 36.43 13.32
CA ASP A 1103 34.71 37.09 12.19
C ASP A 1103 34.66 36.11 11.01
N TRP A 1104 33.48 35.54 10.77
CA TRP A 1104 33.22 34.46 9.82
C TRP A 1104 32.04 34.79 8.88
N ASP A 1105 32.13 34.30 7.64
CA ASP A 1105 31.07 34.43 6.66
C ASP A 1105 30.38 33.10 6.39
N LEU A 1106 31.17 32.01 6.30
CA LEU A 1106 30.70 30.67 6.00
C LEU A 1106 31.45 29.63 6.86
N ILE A 1107 30.73 28.68 7.44
CA ILE A 1107 31.33 27.53 8.15
C ILE A 1107 30.76 26.24 7.58
N TYR A 1108 31.58 25.43 6.92
CA TYR A 1108 31.19 24.11 6.44
C TYR A 1108 30.98 23.15 7.62
N ILE A 1109 29.87 22.42 7.58
CA ILE A 1109 29.61 21.29 8.49
C ILE A 1109 29.65 19.94 7.77
N GLY A 1110 29.54 19.94 6.44
CA GLY A 1110 29.73 18.78 5.58
C GLY A 1110 30.19 19.17 4.19
N ARG A 1111 31.34 18.63 3.77
CA ARG A 1111 31.94 18.81 2.45
C ARG A 1111 32.89 17.66 2.13
N LYS A 1112 33.27 17.49 0.86
CA LYS A 1112 34.34 16.58 0.43
C LYS A 1112 35.65 17.37 0.22
N ARG A 1113 36.67 17.09 1.03
CA ARG A 1113 38.00 17.70 0.87
C ARG A 1113 38.73 17.10 -0.32
N MET A 1114 39.39 17.95 -1.12
CA MET A 1114 40.15 17.49 -2.29
C MET A 1114 41.66 17.56 -2.12
N GLN A 1115 42.15 18.36 -1.17
CA GLN A 1115 43.57 18.44 -0.84
C GLN A 1115 43.84 17.59 0.40
N VAL A 1116 44.72 16.60 0.27
CA VAL A 1116 45.10 15.63 1.33
C VAL A 1116 46.61 15.66 1.61
N ASP A 1117 47.40 16.37 0.83
CA ASP A 1117 48.85 16.38 1.00
C ASP A 1117 49.32 17.14 2.25
N HIS A 1118 48.53 18.10 2.74
CA HIS A 1118 48.84 18.93 3.90
C HIS A 1118 47.61 19.18 4.79
N PRO A 1119 47.79 19.25 6.12
CA PRO A 1119 46.69 19.53 7.04
C PRO A 1119 46.15 20.96 6.89
N GLU A 1120 44.84 21.12 7.04
CA GLU A 1120 44.19 22.44 7.09
C GLU A 1120 44.56 23.15 8.40
N LYS A 1121 44.76 24.47 8.31
CA LYS A 1121 45.25 25.27 9.43
C LYS A 1121 44.17 25.43 10.51
N SER A 1122 44.49 25.07 11.75
CA SER A 1122 43.59 25.22 12.90
C SER A 1122 43.32 26.69 13.25
N VAL A 1123 42.09 26.97 13.70
CA VAL A 1123 41.72 28.30 14.19
C VAL A 1123 42.14 28.42 15.66
N PRO A 1124 42.99 29.40 16.03
CA PRO A 1124 43.46 29.54 17.40
C PRO A 1124 42.30 29.76 18.40
N ASN A 1125 42.35 29.06 19.53
CA ASN A 1125 41.40 29.15 20.65
C ASN A 1125 39.96 28.68 20.37
N ILE A 1126 39.68 28.11 19.21
CA ILE A 1126 38.38 27.49 18.91
C ILE A 1126 38.63 26.02 18.60
N HIS A 1127 37.96 25.14 19.33
CA HIS A 1127 38.09 23.71 19.17
C HIS A 1127 37.44 23.27 17.85
N ASN A 1128 38.00 22.23 17.25
CA ASN A 1128 37.35 21.52 16.14
C ASN A 1128 37.02 22.41 14.92
N LEU A 1129 37.80 23.47 14.67
CA LEU A 1129 37.59 24.42 13.58
C LEU A 1129 38.90 24.69 12.83
N VAL A 1130 38.85 24.64 11.50
CA VAL A 1130 39.98 24.91 10.60
C VAL A 1130 39.60 25.95 9.55
N GLU A 1131 40.60 26.65 9.00
CA GLU A 1131 40.45 27.46 7.78
C GLU A 1131 40.11 26.51 6.61
N ALA A 1132 39.01 26.79 5.89
CA ALA A 1132 38.57 25.91 4.82
C ALA A 1132 39.49 26.02 3.59
N ASP A 1133 39.92 24.87 3.05
CA ASP A 1133 40.62 24.78 1.77
C ASP A 1133 39.67 24.33 0.64
N TYR A 1134 40.23 24.01 -0.54
CA TYR A 1134 39.49 23.55 -1.71
C TYR A 1134 38.70 22.25 -1.44
N SER A 1135 37.43 22.26 -1.83
CA SER A 1135 36.50 21.16 -1.59
C SER A 1135 35.39 21.09 -2.63
N TYR A 1136 34.79 19.91 -2.74
CA TYR A 1136 33.56 19.63 -3.50
C TYR A 1136 32.45 19.13 -2.60
N TRP A 1137 31.26 18.91 -3.19
CA TRP A 1137 30.09 18.31 -2.56
C TRP A 1137 29.69 19.05 -1.29
N THR A 1138 29.22 20.28 -1.46
CA THR A 1138 28.67 21.07 -0.36
C THR A 1138 27.39 20.41 0.18
N LEU A 1139 27.48 19.73 1.34
CA LEU A 1139 26.35 19.02 1.97
C LEU A 1139 25.59 19.88 2.98
N GLY A 1140 26.32 20.79 3.64
CA GLY A 1140 25.74 21.72 4.58
C GLY A 1140 26.76 22.72 5.13
N TYR A 1141 26.28 23.93 5.42
CA TYR A 1141 27.07 25.03 5.94
C TYR A 1141 26.23 26.01 6.74
N LEU A 1142 26.90 26.77 7.60
CA LEU A 1142 26.36 27.95 8.25
C LEU A 1142 26.70 29.16 7.38
N LEU A 1143 25.78 30.11 7.31
CA LEU A 1143 25.96 31.37 6.58
C LEU A 1143 25.57 32.55 7.45
N SER A 1144 26.43 33.56 7.52
CA SER A 1144 26.12 34.84 8.14
C SER A 1144 25.42 35.78 7.16
N LEU A 1145 24.72 36.81 7.66
CA LEU A 1145 24.13 37.85 6.82
C LEU A 1145 25.19 38.50 5.91
N GLN A 1146 26.36 38.78 6.47
CA GLN A 1146 27.48 39.38 5.75
C GLN A 1146 27.99 38.44 4.64
N GLY A 1147 28.11 37.14 4.94
CA GLY A 1147 28.48 36.13 3.95
C GLY A 1147 27.49 36.08 2.78
N ALA A 1148 26.19 36.03 3.05
CA ALA A 1148 25.17 36.06 2.01
C ALA A 1148 25.27 37.31 1.12
N GLN A 1149 25.48 38.49 1.72
CA GLN A 1149 25.67 39.74 0.99
C GLN A 1149 26.94 39.75 0.12
N LYS A 1150 28.05 39.18 0.61
CA LYS A 1150 29.30 39.05 -0.16
C LYS A 1150 29.11 38.13 -1.37
N LEU A 1151 28.47 36.97 -1.19
CA LEU A 1151 28.18 36.02 -2.27
C LEU A 1151 27.29 36.64 -3.37
N LEU A 1152 26.24 37.37 -2.99
CA LEU A 1152 25.35 38.04 -3.95
C LEU A 1152 26.02 39.21 -4.68
N ARG A 1153 26.89 39.96 -3.99
CA ARG A 1153 27.63 41.11 -4.55
C ARG A 1153 28.57 40.71 -5.69
N ALA A 1154 29.02 39.45 -5.73
CA ALA A 1154 29.89 38.93 -6.77
C ALA A 1154 29.24 38.88 -8.18
N ASP A 1155 27.93 39.12 -8.26
CA ASP A 1155 27.10 39.00 -9.46
C ASP A 1155 27.27 37.61 -10.15
N PRO A 1156 27.03 36.51 -9.41
CA PRO A 1156 27.39 35.18 -9.88
C PRO A 1156 26.58 34.71 -11.09
N LEU A 1157 25.35 35.20 -11.28
CA LEU A 1157 24.51 34.79 -12.40
C LEU A 1157 25.11 35.20 -13.76
N ARG A 1158 25.87 36.30 -13.81
CA ARG A 1158 26.56 36.73 -15.04
C ARG A 1158 27.90 36.03 -15.29
N LYS A 1159 28.38 35.26 -14.31
CA LYS A 1159 29.69 34.58 -14.28
C LYS A 1159 29.53 33.19 -13.67
N MET A 1160 28.61 32.42 -14.24
CA MET A 1160 28.08 31.21 -13.64
C MET A 1160 29.13 30.10 -13.55
N LEU A 1161 29.27 29.55 -12.35
CA LEU A 1161 30.07 28.37 -11.98
C LEU A 1161 29.19 27.44 -11.12
N PRO A 1162 29.49 26.13 -11.02
CA PRO A 1162 28.86 25.28 -10.01
C PRO A 1162 29.15 25.82 -8.60
N VAL A 1163 28.26 25.54 -7.64
CA VAL A 1163 28.39 26.05 -6.27
C VAL A 1163 29.70 25.64 -5.61
N ASP A 1164 30.14 24.41 -5.88
CA ASP A 1164 31.37 23.83 -5.37
C ASP A 1164 32.64 24.49 -5.91
N GLU A 1165 32.57 25.16 -7.07
CA GLU A 1165 33.69 25.94 -7.62
C GLU A 1165 33.60 27.41 -7.21
N PHE A 1166 32.38 27.94 -7.19
CA PHE A 1166 32.13 29.34 -6.86
C PHE A 1166 32.52 29.67 -5.42
N LEU A 1167 32.14 28.83 -4.44
CA LEU A 1167 32.46 29.10 -3.05
C LEU A 1167 33.98 29.21 -2.82
N PRO A 1168 34.84 28.23 -3.23
CA PRO A 1168 36.29 28.35 -3.12
C PRO A 1168 36.91 29.55 -3.83
N VAL A 1169 36.35 29.97 -4.97
CA VAL A 1169 36.79 31.22 -5.62
C VAL A 1169 36.57 32.39 -4.67
N MET A 1170 35.43 32.48 -4.00
CA MET A 1170 35.11 33.63 -3.14
C MET A 1170 35.98 33.75 -1.88
N TYR A 1171 36.68 32.68 -1.47
CA TYR A 1171 37.64 32.69 -0.35
C TYR A 1171 39.10 32.40 -0.79
N ASP A 1172 39.41 32.58 -2.08
CA ASP A 1172 40.77 32.55 -2.65
C ASP A 1172 41.52 31.22 -2.47
N LYS A 1173 40.79 30.09 -2.56
CA LYS A 1173 41.34 28.73 -2.43
C LYS A 1173 41.09 27.84 -3.65
N HIS A 1174 40.66 28.42 -4.77
CA HIS A 1174 40.41 27.65 -5.99
C HIS A 1174 41.73 27.33 -6.72
N PRO A 1175 41.96 26.09 -7.21
CA PRO A 1175 43.23 25.70 -7.84
C PRO A 1175 43.47 26.32 -9.22
N VAL A 1176 42.42 26.76 -9.91
CA VAL A 1176 42.50 27.40 -11.23
C VAL A 1176 42.43 28.93 -11.06
N SER A 1177 43.55 29.61 -11.29
CA SER A 1177 43.67 31.08 -11.14
C SER A 1177 42.81 31.85 -12.15
N GLU A 1178 42.67 31.34 -13.38
CA GLU A 1178 41.87 31.96 -14.45
C GLU A 1178 40.42 32.19 -14.01
N TYR A 1179 39.85 31.27 -13.23
CA TYR A 1179 38.47 31.42 -12.73
C TYR A 1179 38.37 32.53 -11.67
N MET A 1180 39.41 32.68 -10.84
CA MET A 1180 39.46 33.69 -9.79
C MET A 1180 39.60 35.11 -10.36
N ASP A 1181 40.32 35.28 -11.48
CA ASP A 1181 40.55 36.58 -12.12
C ASP A 1181 39.25 37.28 -12.57
N HIS A 1182 38.18 36.52 -12.78
CA HIS A 1182 36.85 37.06 -13.10
C HIS A 1182 36.08 37.64 -11.89
N PHE A 1183 36.61 37.47 -10.68
CA PHE A 1183 36.02 37.94 -9.43
C PHE A 1183 37.01 38.82 -8.68
N GLU A 1184 36.89 40.15 -8.82
CA GLU A 1184 37.83 41.11 -8.23
C GLU A 1184 37.83 41.12 -6.69
N ARG A 1185 36.67 40.89 -6.06
CA ARG A 1185 36.51 40.90 -4.60
C ARG A 1185 36.21 39.49 -4.09
N ARG A 1186 37.21 38.85 -3.49
CA ARG A 1186 37.18 37.48 -2.95
C ARG A 1186 37.50 37.51 -1.45
N ASP A 1187 36.66 38.18 -0.69
CA ASP A 1187 36.85 38.49 0.74
C ASP A 1187 35.95 37.66 1.67
N LEU A 1188 35.47 36.50 1.19
CA LEU A 1188 34.67 35.58 2.00
C LEU A 1188 35.58 34.84 2.99
N ARG A 1189 35.21 34.85 4.27
CA ARG A 1189 35.93 34.13 5.34
C ARG A 1189 35.26 32.78 5.59
N ALA A 1190 35.85 31.73 5.03
CA ALA A 1190 35.33 30.38 5.10
C ALA A 1190 36.13 29.50 6.09
N PHE A 1191 35.40 28.80 6.95
CA PHE A 1191 35.93 27.82 7.90
C PHE A 1191 35.24 26.47 7.72
N SER A 1192 35.76 25.43 8.38
CA SER A 1192 35.18 24.09 8.35
C SER A 1192 35.27 23.43 9.71
N ALA A 1193 34.20 22.76 10.13
CA ALA A 1193 34.26 21.87 11.28
C ALA A 1193 35.26 20.71 11.02
N GLU A 1194 35.97 20.30 12.07
CA GLU A 1194 36.94 19.21 12.07
C GLU A 1194 36.78 18.35 13.34
N PRO A 1195 36.42 17.06 13.24
CA PRO A 1195 35.89 16.39 12.06
C PRO A 1195 34.51 16.95 11.66
N LEU A 1196 34.13 16.72 10.41
CA LEU A 1196 32.83 17.13 9.88
C LEU A 1196 31.66 16.56 10.69
N LEU A 1197 30.55 17.30 10.69
CA LEU A 1197 29.36 17.02 11.48
C LEU A 1197 28.27 16.32 10.67
N VAL A 1198 28.30 16.44 9.34
CA VAL A 1198 27.41 15.72 8.41
C VAL A 1198 28.20 15.14 7.25
N TYR A 1199 27.72 14.01 6.74
CA TYR A 1199 28.34 13.23 5.66
C TYR A 1199 27.27 12.82 4.63
N PRO A 1200 27.63 12.44 3.40
CA PRO A 1200 26.62 12.03 2.43
C PRO A 1200 26.10 10.64 2.78
N THR A 1201 24.83 10.37 2.48
CA THR A 1201 24.25 9.02 2.65
C THR A 1201 24.84 8.00 1.67
N HIS A 1202 25.22 8.44 0.47
CA HIS A 1202 25.79 7.65 -0.62
C HIS A 1202 26.84 8.47 -1.38
N TYR A 1203 27.85 7.80 -1.94
CA TYR A 1203 28.83 8.42 -2.82
C TYR A 1203 28.43 8.20 -4.30
N THR A 1204 28.69 9.19 -5.15
CA THR A 1204 28.48 9.06 -6.61
C THR A 1204 29.28 7.88 -7.14
N GLY A 1205 28.59 6.89 -7.72
CA GLY A 1205 29.18 5.62 -8.16
C GLY A 1205 28.69 4.40 -7.39
N ASP A 1206 28.11 4.60 -6.20
CA ASP A 1206 27.55 3.52 -5.37
C ASP A 1206 26.48 2.71 -6.13
N GLN A 1207 26.43 1.40 -5.85
CA GLN A 1207 25.51 0.49 -6.54
C GLN A 1207 24.04 0.86 -6.26
N GLY A 1208 23.33 1.32 -7.30
CA GLY A 1208 21.92 1.71 -7.22
C GLY A 1208 21.69 3.20 -6.91
N TYR A 1209 22.75 4.00 -6.70
CA TYR A 1209 22.65 5.44 -6.49
C TYR A 1209 22.73 6.21 -7.82
N ILE A 1210 21.84 7.19 -8.01
CA ILE A 1210 21.79 8.07 -9.19
C ILE A 1210 21.84 9.52 -8.69
N SER A 1211 22.90 10.24 -9.06
CA SER A 1211 23.05 11.67 -8.72
C SER A 1211 22.19 12.56 -9.63
N ASP A 1212 21.44 13.48 -9.03
CA ASP A 1212 20.54 14.40 -9.74
C ASP A 1212 21.27 15.56 -10.44
N THR A 1213 22.49 15.90 -10.01
CA THR A 1213 23.34 16.90 -10.63
C THR A 1213 24.08 16.31 -11.84
N GLU A 1214 24.73 15.16 -11.61
CA GLU A 1214 25.70 14.53 -12.51
C GLU A 1214 25.11 13.83 -13.75
N THR A 1215 23.84 13.41 -13.69
CA THR A 1215 23.17 12.61 -14.74
C THR A 1215 22.22 13.41 -15.64
N SER A 1216 22.39 14.74 -15.67
CA SER A 1216 21.54 15.66 -16.43
C SER A 1216 22.10 15.98 -17.83
N VAL A 1217 21.39 16.77 -18.64
CA VAL A 1217 21.90 17.20 -19.96
C VAL A 1217 22.83 18.40 -19.81
N VAL A 1218 23.69 18.61 -20.80
CA VAL A 1218 24.55 19.80 -20.88
C VAL A 1218 23.67 21.06 -20.95
N TRP A 1219 24.10 22.14 -20.29
CA TRP A 1219 23.31 23.37 -20.12
C TRP A 1219 22.82 23.99 -21.44
N ASP A 1220 23.61 23.91 -22.52
CA ASP A 1220 23.35 24.53 -23.83
C ASP A 1220 22.89 23.55 -24.92
N ASN A 1221 22.84 22.24 -24.63
CA ASN A 1221 22.54 21.22 -25.63
C ASN A 1221 21.73 20.05 -25.07
N GLU A 1222 20.43 20.10 -25.30
CA GLU A 1222 19.45 19.13 -24.80
C GLU A 1222 19.57 17.73 -25.43
N LYS A 1223 20.34 17.59 -26.52
CA LYS A 1223 20.56 16.32 -27.21
C LYS A 1223 21.72 15.52 -26.64
N VAL A 1224 22.59 16.14 -25.83
CA VAL A 1224 23.76 15.51 -25.24
C VAL A 1224 23.45 15.12 -23.80
N LYS A 1225 23.14 13.84 -23.59
CA LYS A 1225 23.06 13.26 -22.26
C LYS A 1225 24.47 13.00 -21.75
N THR A 1226 24.77 13.41 -20.51
CA THR A 1226 26.02 13.00 -19.87
C THR A 1226 25.82 11.62 -19.26
N ASP A 1227 26.48 10.60 -19.80
CA ASP A 1227 26.49 9.27 -19.19
C ASP A 1227 27.62 9.20 -18.15
N TRP A 1228 27.30 8.75 -16.95
CA TRP A 1228 28.28 8.56 -15.88
C TRP A 1228 28.98 7.22 -16.12
N ASP A 1229 29.98 7.20 -16.99
CA ASP A 1229 30.67 5.97 -17.39
C ASP A 1229 31.63 5.51 -16.27
N ARG A 1230 31.17 4.54 -15.48
CA ARG A 1230 31.93 3.85 -14.41
C ARG A 1230 33.30 3.35 -14.85
N ALA A 1231 33.54 3.13 -16.14
CA ALA A 1231 34.79 2.58 -16.64
C ALA A 1231 35.91 3.63 -16.84
N LYS A 1232 35.59 4.94 -16.83
CA LYS A 1232 36.55 6.00 -17.16
C LYS A 1232 37.13 6.76 -15.97
N SER A 1233 36.54 6.68 -14.78
CA SER A 1233 37.04 7.43 -13.61
C SER A 1233 38.10 6.66 -12.81
N ARG A 1234 39.27 6.44 -13.44
CA ARG A 1234 40.43 5.85 -12.78
C ARG A 1234 40.96 6.73 -11.63
N LYS A 1235 40.75 8.06 -11.72
CA LYS A 1235 41.11 9.05 -10.69
C LYS A 1235 40.25 8.98 -9.41
N THR A 1236 39.00 8.53 -9.48
CA THR A 1236 38.15 8.43 -8.26
C THR A 1236 38.54 7.24 -7.40
N GLN A 1237 39.01 6.13 -8.00
CA GLN A 1237 39.52 4.97 -7.26
C GLN A 1237 40.87 5.24 -6.59
N GLU A 1238 41.79 5.95 -7.25
CA GLU A 1238 43.06 6.38 -6.65
C GLU A 1238 42.87 7.36 -5.48
N GLN A 1239 41.74 8.08 -5.43
CA GLN A 1239 41.40 9.03 -4.36
C GLN A 1239 40.68 8.41 -3.15
N GLU A 1240 39.99 7.27 -3.29
CA GLU A 1240 39.43 6.55 -2.13
C GLU A 1240 40.53 6.00 -1.20
N GLU A 1241 41.67 5.61 -1.78
CA GLU A 1241 42.85 5.15 -1.05
C GLU A 1241 43.58 6.31 -0.31
N LEU A 1242 43.52 7.53 -0.83
CA LEU A 1242 44.18 8.73 -0.26
C LEU A 1242 43.47 9.31 0.99
N SER A 1243 42.20 8.96 1.27
CA SER A 1243 41.41 9.59 2.33
C SER A 1243 41.80 9.24 3.77
N PHE A 1244 42.70 8.27 3.98
CA PHE A 1244 43.07 7.79 5.31
C PHE A 1244 44.32 8.47 5.92
N GLU A 1245 45.14 9.18 5.13
CA GLU A 1245 46.48 9.63 5.58
C GLU A 1245 46.55 11.10 6.03
N ALA A 1246 45.56 11.95 5.71
CA ALA A 1246 45.57 13.38 6.09
C ALA A 1246 44.68 13.66 7.32
N GLN A 1247 45.16 13.30 8.51
CA GLN A 1247 44.52 13.75 9.76
C GLN A 1247 45.17 15.06 10.24
N ASN A 1248 44.35 16.10 10.45
CA ASN A 1248 44.79 17.34 11.10
C ASN A 1248 45.12 17.04 12.58
N SER A 1249 46.38 16.70 12.88
CA SER A 1249 46.82 16.32 14.24
C SER A 1249 46.84 17.49 15.23
N ASP A 1250 46.83 18.72 14.73
CA ASP A 1250 47.17 19.94 15.48
C ASP A 1250 45.93 20.78 15.88
N VAL A 1251 44.74 20.22 15.73
CA VAL A 1251 43.47 20.87 16.11
C VAL A 1251 43.20 20.64 17.59
N LEU A 1252 42.85 21.70 18.32
CA LEU A 1252 42.41 21.59 19.71
C LEU A 1252 41.12 20.76 19.76
N GLN A 1253 41.20 19.56 20.34
CA GLN A 1253 40.07 18.65 20.45
C GLN A 1253 39.27 18.95 21.72
N SER A 1254 37.94 19.00 21.58
CA SER A 1254 37.04 19.10 22.75
C SER A 1254 37.02 17.80 23.57
N GLU A 1255 36.71 17.88 24.87
CA GLU A 1255 36.60 16.69 25.74
C GLU A 1255 35.59 15.65 25.21
N LEU A 1256 34.57 16.09 24.46
CA LEU A 1256 33.55 15.25 23.81
C LEU A 1256 34.15 14.35 22.70
N GLU A 1257 35.28 14.73 22.09
CA GLU A 1257 35.92 13.91 21.05
C GLU A 1257 36.75 12.77 21.60
N ASN A 1258 37.31 12.94 22.80
CA ASN A 1258 37.95 11.85 23.54
C ASN A 1258 36.99 10.68 23.79
N TRP A 1259 35.68 10.92 23.76
CA TRP A 1259 34.66 9.89 23.92
C TRP A 1259 34.37 9.13 22.61
N SER A 1260 34.75 9.72 21.47
CA SER A 1260 34.31 9.28 20.13
C SER A 1260 35.39 8.62 19.28
N ALA A 1261 36.68 8.76 19.60
CA ALA A 1261 37.71 8.55 18.57
C ALA A 1261 39.02 7.79 18.90
N ARG A 1262 39.42 7.48 20.15
CA ARG A 1262 40.84 7.09 20.36
C ARG A 1262 41.27 5.90 21.20
N ASP A 1263 40.37 5.06 21.73
CA ASP A 1263 40.81 3.81 22.40
C ASP A 1263 39.92 2.61 22.05
N GLU A 1264 39.73 2.34 20.75
CA GLU A 1264 39.21 1.05 20.27
C GLU A 1264 40.38 0.10 19.92
N LEU A 1265 41.17 -0.29 20.92
CA LEU A 1265 42.11 -1.43 20.83
C LEU A 1265 42.11 -2.26 22.11
#